data_AF-A0A8C9RT71-F1
#
_entry.id   AF-A0A8C9RT71-F1
#
_cell.length_a   1.000
_cell.length_b   1.000
_cell.length_c   1.000
_cell.angle_alpha   90.00
_cell.angle_beta   90.00
_cell.angle_gamma   90.00
#
_symmetry.space_group_name_H-M   'P 1'
#
loop_
_entity.id
_entity.type
_entity.pdbx_description
1 polymer ?
#
loop_
_entity_poly.entity_id
_entity_poly.type
_entity_poly.pdbx_seq_one_letter_code
_entity_poly.pdbx_strand_id
1 'polypeptide(L)'
;MVQPQAQAGSALKWEMAGGEGIGVGSQGSLRVPPDLADSEAVNRLLGDNHQLREALRRSNVALKERCEEMEEWQQRSRKEREFLSCRFQEARALVERLSEENHALLAKLNHTGAHTNGRSMRKEQNSIGTQINDLPLALDMSKNKGETELKDLENATDRQTPPSSLLSSSQCGKADSSICSFISSVFPSLSGSLTSAEGEVCGKAEGEACSKPIDGANEFLKLLKSHKEKLEENLQEFRIKNKELERKREEVEEERDCLRNANAQLQLELSQIQGGGVLKDMLQRSDSQASNSESAHLASLVEELQIAQARYKELVEKYDSLQKSTAQRDKSEARLKQKDKDFGQMTKDSEALKSQVTSLLGELQERQTCLENSEKERERLQERLSTKTEALQFAERELEQLKKQHSVTVDQLRLQTENLETALKTERHFLTEEKRKLAQLQRAYTQLFQDYDTKLKNESQVKQRGGEVEDLACRLEEAERALALKQDLIDKLKEEVEQQRTSLETIPVLTAQAEIFKADFLAEREAREKLNQRKEELQEQLNKTLAELDRMKQEGTSRARMEVMQQRHLEDFQSGRPPQAGMFAGATVPFSPSSFRRQSMSEELPDFRCPKCQYQAPEMDTLQIHVMDCIQ
;
A
#
# COMPACT_ATOMS: atom_id res chain seq x y z
N MET A 1 -13.69 45.91 38.80
CA MET A 1 -13.87 44.52 39.30
C MET A 1 -15.36 44.21 39.31
N VAL A 2 -15.75 42.98 38.97
CA VAL A 2 -16.92 42.21 39.46
C VAL A 2 -16.96 40.93 38.61
N GLN A 3 -17.17 39.78 39.23
CA GLN A 3 -17.13 38.47 38.57
C GLN A 3 -18.31 37.63 39.09
N PRO A 4 -19.22 37.13 38.23
CA PRO A 4 -20.23 36.17 38.62
C PRO A 4 -19.67 34.75 38.71
N GLN A 5 -20.22 33.95 39.61
CA GLN A 5 -19.76 32.60 39.94
C GLN A 5 -20.54 31.54 39.14
N ALA A 6 -19.83 30.67 38.40
CA ALA A 6 -20.44 29.52 37.72
C ALA A 6 -20.61 28.33 38.68
N GLN A 7 -21.67 27.55 38.50
CA GLN A 7 -22.02 26.42 39.37
C GLN A 7 -21.18 25.18 39.06
N ALA A 8 -20.88 24.38 40.09
CA ALA A 8 -20.13 23.13 39.94
C ALA A 8 -21.01 22.02 39.33
N GLY A 9 -20.76 21.68 38.06
CA GLY A 9 -21.30 20.48 37.41
C GLY A 9 -20.48 19.23 37.76
N SER A 10 -21.14 18.07 37.82
CA SER A 10 -20.50 16.80 38.22
C SER A 10 -19.40 16.37 37.25
N ALA A 11 -18.19 16.15 37.77
CA ALA A 11 -17.07 15.59 37.02
C ALA A 11 -17.07 14.05 37.15
N LEU A 12 -17.59 13.35 36.13
CA LEU A 12 -17.55 11.88 36.04
C LEU A 12 -16.11 11.39 35.84
N LYS A 13 -15.40 11.18 36.95
CA LYS A 13 -14.04 10.66 37.00
C LYS A 13 -14.02 9.14 36.75
N TRP A 14 -13.66 8.74 35.53
CA TRP A 14 -13.41 7.34 35.19
C TRP A 14 -12.08 6.88 35.79
N GLU A 15 -12.11 6.18 36.93
CA GLU A 15 -10.90 5.66 37.57
C GLU A 15 -10.39 4.39 36.88
N MET A 16 -9.43 4.58 35.98
CA MET A 16 -8.59 3.50 35.45
C MET A 16 -7.68 2.96 36.56
N ALA A 17 -8.16 1.96 37.30
CA ALA A 17 -7.43 1.29 38.37
C ALA A 17 -6.29 0.37 37.85
N GLY A 18 -5.28 0.96 37.21
CA GLY A 18 -4.03 0.31 36.83
C GLY A 18 -3.05 0.29 38.00
N GLY A 19 -3.16 -0.70 38.89
CA GLY A 19 -2.17 -0.95 39.94
C GLY A 19 -1.02 -1.83 39.43
N GLU A 20 0.21 -1.48 39.79
CA GLU A 20 1.42 -2.21 39.39
C GLU A 20 1.47 -3.61 40.03
N GLY A 21 1.73 -4.65 39.23
CA GLY A 21 1.83 -6.02 39.71
C GLY A 21 2.28 -6.99 38.62
N ILE A 22 3.42 -7.64 38.83
CA ILE A 22 3.97 -8.65 37.92
C ILE A 22 3.13 -9.93 38.05
N GLY A 23 2.28 -10.23 37.06
CA GLY A 23 1.45 -11.44 37.08
C GLY A 23 0.60 -11.63 35.83
N VAL A 24 0.50 -12.87 35.36
CA VAL A 24 -0.29 -13.26 34.18
C VAL A 24 -1.79 -13.12 34.47
N GLY A 25 -2.53 -12.48 33.55
CA GLY A 25 -3.97 -12.73 33.36
C GLY A 25 -4.97 -11.80 34.05
N SER A 26 -4.55 -10.68 34.66
CA SER A 26 -5.48 -9.75 35.30
C SER A 26 -6.47 -9.13 34.29
N GLN A 27 -7.77 -9.43 34.44
CA GLN A 27 -8.81 -8.86 33.58
C GLN A 27 -9.18 -7.45 34.04
N GLY A 28 -8.76 -6.43 33.28
CA GLY A 28 -9.21 -5.05 33.45
C GLY A 28 -10.70 -4.88 33.14
N SER A 29 -11.55 -5.18 34.13
CA SER A 29 -13.00 -5.03 34.05
C SER A 29 -13.40 -3.56 34.26
N LEU A 30 -14.10 -2.98 33.29
CA LEU A 30 -14.57 -1.59 33.37
C LEU A 30 -15.81 -1.53 34.28
N ARG A 31 -15.63 -1.07 35.51
CA ARG A 31 -16.73 -0.91 36.47
C ARG A 31 -17.58 0.31 36.11
N VAL A 32 -18.79 0.05 35.60
CA VAL A 32 -19.77 1.10 35.28
C VAL A 32 -20.33 1.73 36.58
N PRO A 33 -20.49 3.07 36.65
CA PRO A 33 -21.16 3.74 37.77
C PRO A 33 -22.62 3.27 37.94
N PRO A 34 -23.15 3.17 39.18
CA PRO A 34 -24.50 2.67 39.43
C PRO A 34 -25.58 3.39 38.60
N ASP A 35 -25.47 4.72 38.49
CA ASP A 35 -26.44 5.60 37.80
C ASP A 35 -26.57 5.34 36.28
N LEU A 36 -25.68 4.51 35.71
CA LEU A 36 -25.67 4.12 34.29
C LEU A 36 -25.80 2.59 34.10
N ALA A 37 -25.90 1.80 35.17
CA ALA A 37 -25.97 0.34 35.10
C ALA A 37 -27.27 -0.17 34.46
N ASP A 38 -28.38 0.57 34.60
CA ASP A 38 -29.69 0.23 34.03
C ASP A 38 -29.81 0.63 32.54
N SER A 39 -28.81 1.30 31.97
CA SER A 39 -28.86 1.76 30.58
C SER A 39 -28.61 0.63 29.59
N GLU A 40 -29.64 0.23 28.83
CA GLU A 40 -29.53 -0.78 27.76
C GLU A 40 -28.37 -0.50 26.80
N ALA A 41 -28.12 0.76 26.45
CA ALA A 41 -27.06 1.14 25.52
C ALA A 41 -25.66 0.83 26.11
N VAL A 42 -25.47 1.07 27.41
CA VAL A 42 -24.22 0.74 28.11
C VAL A 42 -24.06 -0.77 28.23
N ASN A 43 -25.12 -1.50 28.54
CA ASN A 43 -25.10 -2.96 28.64
C ASN A 43 -24.81 -3.64 27.30
N ARG A 44 -25.33 -3.12 26.18
CA ARG A 44 -24.96 -3.59 24.83
C ARG A 44 -23.47 -3.34 24.55
N LEU A 45 -22.97 -2.13 24.78
CA LEU A 45 -21.56 -1.78 24.57
C LEU A 45 -20.59 -2.60 25.45
N LEU A 46 -20.99 -2.97 26.68
CA LEU A 46 -20.24 -3.92 27.52
C LEU A 46 -20.23 -5.33 26.91
N GLY A 47 -21.38 -5.82 26.43
CA GLY A 47 -21.49 -7.10 25.74
C GLY A 47 -20.61 -7.17 24.49
N ASP A 48 -20.64 -6.13 23.66
CA ASP A 48 -19.82 -6.00 22.45
C ASP A 48 -18.33 -5.93 22.81
N ASN A 49 -17.95 -5.16 23.85
CA ASN A 49 -16.56 -5.11 24.32
C ASN A 49 -16.07 -6.46 24.85
N HIS A 50 -16.94 -7.23 25.53
CA HIS A 50 -16.63 -8.58 25.97
C HIS A 50 -16.43 -9.52 24.76
N GLN A 51 -17.33 -9.50 23.78
CA GLN A 51 -17.21 -10.29 22.54
C GLN A 51 -15.96 -9.94 21.73
N LEU A 52 -15.58 -8.66 21.66
CA LEU A 52 -14.33 -8.22 21.01
C LEU A 52 -13.09 -8.73 21.75
N ARG A 53 -13.06 -8.68 23.08
CA ARG A 53 -11.97 -9.27 23.89
C ARG A 53 -11.89 -10.78 23.73
N GLU A 54 -13.03 -11.46 23.67
CA GLU A 54 -13.15 -12.90 23.40
C GLU A 54 -12.59 -13.27 22.02
N ALA A 55 -13.02 -12.56 20.96
CA ALA A 55 -12.57 -12.77 19.59
C ALA A 55 -11.07 -12.51 19.45
N LEU A 56 -10.56 -11.42 20.04
CA LEU A 56 -9.14 -11.10 20.06
C LEU A 56 -8.33 -12.18 20.81
N ARG A 57 -8.87 -12.73 21.92
CA ARG A 57 -8.22 -13.83 22.66
C ARG A 57 -8.14 -15.10 21.81
N ARG A 58 -9.25 -15.51 21.17
CA ARG A 58 -9.29 -16.65 20.24
C ARG A 58 -8.33 -16.46 19.06
N SER A 59 -8.30 -15.27 18.47
CA SER A 59 -7.39 -14.94 17.37
C SER A 59 -5.91 -14.96 17.76
N ASN A 60 -5.57 -14.60 19.01
CA ASN A 60 -4.19 -14.67 19.50
C ASN A 60 -3.74 -16.12 19.79
N VAL A 61 -4.64 -16.97 20.31
CA VAL A 61 -4.38 -18.41 20.48
C VAL A 61 -4.15 -19.07 19.12
N ALA A 62 -5.10 -18.89 18.18
CA ALA A 62 -4.99 -19.42 16.82
C ALA A 62 -3.85 -18.78 15.98
N LEU A 63 -3.23 -17.69 16.44
CA LEU A 63 -2.00 -17.18 15.83
C LEU A 63 -0.77 -17.90 16.39
N LYS A 64 -0.70 -18.13 17.71
CA LYS A 64 0.37 -18.91 18.34
C LYS A 64 0.43 -20.34 17.82
N GLU A 65 -0.70 -21.04 17.78
CA GLU A 65 -0.81 -22.40 17.26
C GLU A 65 -0.22 -22.51 15.84
N ARG A 66 -0.54 -21.56 14.95
CA ARG A 66 0.01 -21.52 13.58
C ARG A 66 1.48 -21.10 13.49
N CYS A 67 2.00 -20.32 14.46
CA CYS A 67 3.44 -20.08 14.55
C CYS A 67 4.18 -21.34 14.99
N GLU A 68 3.67 -22.04 16.00
CA GLU A 68 4.22 -23.30 16.52
C GLU A 68 4.21 -24.40 15.44
N GLU A 69 3.10 -24.56 14.71
CA GLU A 69 3.00 -25.44 13.53
C GLU A 69 4.02 -25.07 12.43
N MET A 70 4.25 -23.77 12.19
CA MET A 70 5.21 -23.31 11.18
C MET A 70 6.66 -23.57 11.61
N GLU A 71 7.01 -23.36 12.87
CA GLU A 71 8.32 -23.71 13.43
C GLU A 71 8.58 -25.21 13.38
N GLU A 72 7.59 -26.04 13.74
CA GLU A 72 7.68 -27.49 13.57
C GLU A 72 7.88 -27.89 12.10
N TRP A 73 7.12 -27.29 11.18
CA TRP A 73 7.22 -27.57 9.74
C TRP A 73 8.60 -27.18 9.18
N GLN A 74 9.13 -26.01 9.54
CA GLN A 74 10.48 -25.60 9.17
C GLN A 74 11.54 -26.56 9.74
N GLN A 75 11.38 -27.01 10.99
CA GLN A 75 12.31 -27.96 11.60
C GLN A 75 12.24 -29.35 10.94
N ARG A 76 11.04 -29.83 10.56
CA ARG A 76 10.84 -31.06 9.79
C ARG A 76 11.49 -30.95 8.40
N SER A 77 11.24 -29.86 7.67
CA SER A 77 11.83 -29.60 6.35
C SER A 77 13.37 -29.48 6.40
N ARG A 78 13.92 -28.90 7.47
CA ARG A 78 15.38 -28.88 7.70
C ARG A 78 15.93 -30.30 7.88
N LYS A 79 15.35 -31.09 8.78
CA LYS A 79 15.75 -32.50 9.04
C LYS A 79 15.66 -33.37 7.80
N GLU A 80 14.61 -33.20 6.99
CA GLU A 80 14.43 -33.89 5.71
C GLU A 80 15.52 -33.50 4.69
N ARG A 81 15.84 -32.20 4.57
CA ARG A 81 16.91 -31.71 3.70
C ARG A 81 18.30 -32.21 4.13
N GLU A 82 18.55 -32.26 5.43
CA GLU A 82 19.77 -32.83 6.01
C GLU A 82 19.88 -34.33 5.71
N PHE A 83 18.79 -35.09 5.91
CA PHE A 83 18.72 -36.51 5.55
C PHE A 83 18.96 -36.76 4.06
N LEU A 84 18.27 -36.02 3.18
CA LEU A 84 18.44 -36.12 1.72
C LEU A 84 19.88 -35.76 1.32
N SER A 85 20.48 -34.73 1.91
CA SER A 85 21.88 -34.36 1.66
C SER A 85 22.83 -35.52 2.00
N CYS A 86 22.66 -36.17 3.15
CA CYS A 86 23.44 -37.36 3.50
C CYS A 86 23.21 -38.52 2.53
N ARG A 87 21.96 -38.80 2.13
CA ARG A 87 21.64 -39.83 1.13
C ARG A 87 22.29 -39.54 -0.23
N PHE A 88 22.32 -38.28 -0.68
CA PHE A 88 23.00 -37.87 -1.92
C PHE A 88 24.53 -37.98 -1.81
N GLN A 89 25.12 -37.69 -0.66
CA GLN A 89 26.56 -37.87 -0.42
C GLN A 89 26.94 -39.36 -0.44
N GLU A 90 26.16 -40.23 0.22
CA GLU A 90 26.35 -41.69 0.16
C GLU A 90 26.19 -42.24 -1.26
N ALA A 91 25.21 -41.76 -2.02
CA ALA A 91 25.01 -42.14 -3.42
C ALA A 91 26.18 -41.68 -4.31
N ARG A 92 26.69 -40.46 -4.12
CA ARG A 92 27.88 -39.97 -4.83
C ARG A 92 29.11 -40.82 -4.51
N ALA A 93 29.38 -41.10 -3.23
CA ALA A 93 30.50 -41.94 -2.80
C ALA A 93 30.37 -43.42 -3.23
N LEU A 94 29.17 -43.88 -3.60
CA LEU A 94 28.98 -45.17 -4.28
C LEU A 94 29.30 -45.07 -5.77
N VAL A 95 28.84 -44.03 -6.47
CA VAL A 95 29.14 -43.80 -7.89
C VAL A 95 30.63 -43.57 -8.13
N GLU A 96 31.30 -42.82 -7.26
CA GLU A 96 32.74 -42.58 -7.32
C GLU A 96 33.52 -43.91 -7.21
N ARG A 97 33.26 -44.73 -6.19
CA ARG A 97 33.87 -46.07 -6.06
C ARG A 97 33.57 -46.99 -7.23
N LEU A 98 32.32 -47.04 -7.70
CA LEU A 98 31.96 -47.82 -8.90
C LEU A 98 32.69 -47.29 -10.15
N SER A 99 32.97 -45.99 -10.24
CA SER A 99 33.78 -45.44 -11.33
C SER A 99 35.25 -45.84 -11.20
N GLU A 100 35.83 -45.83 -9.99
CA GLU A 100 37.20 -46.29 -9.72
C GLU A 100 37.36 -47.78 -10.03
N GLU A 101 36.40 -48.62 -9.59
CA GLU A 101 36.35 -50.05 -9.91
C GLU A 101 36.25 -50.28 -11.42
N ASN A 102 35.41 -49.54 -12.14
CA ASN A 102 35.33 -49.62 -13.60
C ASN A 102 36.63 -49.19 -14.28
N HIS A 103 37.29 -48.10 -13.84
CA HIS A 103 38.60 -47.70 -14.36
C HIS A 103 39.67 -48.77 -14.08
N ALA A 104 39.66 -49.40 -12.90
CA ALA A 104 40.58 -50.48 -12.56
C ALA A 104 40.32 -51.77 -13.35
N LEU A 105 39.06 -52.09 -13.66
CA LEU A 105 38.68 -53.21 -14.53
C LEU A 105 39.05 -52.95 -15.99
N LEU A 106 38.82 -51.73 -16.50
CA LEU A 106 39.25 -51.30 -17.82
C LEU A 106 40.78 -51.31 -17.96
N ALA A 107 41.51 -50.88 -16.94
CA ALA A 107 42.98 -50.99 -16.90
C ALA A 107 43.43 -52.46 -17.00
N LYS A 108 42.82 -53.37 -16.21
CA LYS A 108 43.11 -54.81 -16.26
C LYS A 108 42.79 -55.41 -17.65
N LEU A 109 41.68 -55.02 -18.27
CA LEU A 109 41.31 -55.43 -19.63
C LEU A 109 42.30 -54.90 -20.68
N ASN A 110 42.77 -53.66 -20.56
CA ASN A 110 43.77 -53.10 -21.46
C ASN A 110 45.13 -53.79 -21.29
N HIS A 111 45.51 -54.20 -20.07
CA HIS A 111 46.74 -54.97 -19.84
C HIS A 111 46.64 -56.42 -20.37
N THR A 112 45.50 -57.10 -20.27
CA THR A 112 45.32 -58.43 -20.88
C THR A 112 45.20 -58.35 -22.40
N GLY A 113 44.57 -57.29 -22.93
CA GLY A 113 44.57 -56.96 -24.36
C GLY A 113 45.97 -56.67 -24.92
N ALA A 114 46.83 -56.00 -24.16
CA ALA A 114 48.23 -55.74 -24.54
C ALA A 114 49.06 -57.04 -24.70
N HIS A 115 48.72 -58.11 -23.99
CA HIS A 115 49.31 -59.43 -24.19
C HIS A 115 48.69 -60.22 -25.36
N THR A 116 47.61 -59.74 -25.98
CA THR A 116 46.79 -60.53 -26.93
C THR A 116 46.41 -59.85 -28.24
N ASN A 117 47.04 -58.73 -28.64
CA ASN A 117 47.30 -58.46 -30.07
C ASN A 117 48.27 -57.28 -30.35
N GLY A 118 49.46 -57.59 -30.87
CA GLY A 118 50.40 -56.61 -31.41
C GLY A 118 50.30 -56.45 -32.93
N ARG A 119 49.31 -55.71 -33.47
CA ARG A 119 49.36 -55.24 -34.86
C ARG A 119 48.76 -53.84 -35.06
N SER A 120 49.62 -52.88 -35.38
CA SER A 120 49.27 -51.47 -35.63
C SER A 120 49.17 -51.16 -37.12
N MET A 121 48.17 -50.35 -37.51
CA MET A 121 48.27 -49.15 -38.36
C MET A 121 47.12 -48.21 -37.92
N ARG A 122 47.28 -46.90 -37.64
CA ARG A 122 47.83 -45.76 -38.42
C ARG A 122 46.88 -45.34 -39.58
N LYS A 123 46.57 -44.05 -39.81
CA LYS A 123 47.10 -42.78 -39.24
C LYS A 123 46.21 -41.56 -39.60
N GLU A 124 46.24 -40.49 -38.79
CA GLU A 124 46.08 -39.04 -39.15
C GLU A 124 44.75 -38.54 -39.77
N GLN A 125 44.26 -37.29 -39.59
CA GLN A 125 44.66 -36.02 -38.90
C GLN A 125 43.41 -35.47 -38.14
N ASN A 126 43.47 -34.69 -37.03
CA ASN A 126 43.96 -33.30 -36.79
C ASN A 126 43.32 -32.23 -37.73
N SER A 127 42.99 -30.99 -37.31
CA SER A 127 43.31 -30.19 -36.11
C SER A 127 42.20 -29.14 -35.78
N ILE A 128 42.46 -28.21 -34.85
CA ILE A 128 41.61 -27.11 -34.27
C ILE A 128 40.71 -27.60 -33.10
N GLY A 129 40.87 -27.16 -31.83
CA GLY A 129 41.97 -26.42 -31.19
C GLY A 129 41.78 -24.90 -31.05
N THR A 130 41.47 -24.41 -29.84
CA THR A 130 42.24 -23.38 -29.07
C THR A 130 41.60 -23.08 -27.69
N GLN A 131 42.20 -23.62 -26.61
CA GLN A 131 42.67 -23.00 -25.34
C GLN A 131 41.81 -22.04 -24.47
N ILE A 132 42.37 -21.77 -23.27
CA ILE A 132 42.09 -20.74 -22.24
C ILE A 132 41.23 -21.21 -21.04
N ASN A 133 41.74 -21.22 -19.78
CA ASN A 133 42.96 -21.87 -19.25
C ASN A 133 42.98 -21.93 -17.70
N ASP A 134 43.73 -22.90 -17.17
CA ASP A 134 44.52 -22.93 -15.92
C ASP A 134 43.94 -22.86 -14.48
N LEU A 135 44.79 -23.40 -13.59
CA LEU A 135 44.70 -23.67 -12.14
C LEU A 135 45.21 -22.45 -11.31
N PRO A 136 45.15 -22.41 -9.95
CA PRO A 136 45.92 -23.32 -9.09
C PRO A 136 45.26 -23.76 -7.76
N LEU A 137 45.81 -24.82 -7.14
CA LEU A 137 45.64 -25.10 -5.71
C LEU A 137 46.58 -24.22 -4.87
N ALA A 138 46.18 -23.91 -3.64
CA ALA A 138 47.09 -23.54 -2.56
C ALA A 138 46.58 -24.13 -1.22
N LEU A 139 47.49 -24.68 -0.42
CA LEU A 139 47.26 -24.90 1.01
C LEU A 139 47.75 -23.66 1.78
N ASP A 140 47.07 -23.33 2.87
CA ASP A 140 47.78 -23.00 4.11
C ASP A 140 46.98 -23.44 5.35
N MET A 141 47.70 -23.68 6.46
CA MET A 141 47.18 -24.07 7.78
C MET A 141 47.71 -23.12 8.86
N SER A 142 47.20 -21.88 8.89
CA SER A 142 47.57 -20.89 9.90
C SER A 142 46.56 -20.81 11.06
N LYS A 143 46.98 -21.27 12.24
CA LYS A 143 46.33 -20.97 13.52
C LYS A 143 46.74 -19.58 14.00
N ASN A 144 45.82 -18.79 14.56
CA ASN A 144 46.07 -18.21 15.89
C ASN A 144 44.81 -17.72 16.60
N LYS A 145 44.96 -17.45 17.91
CA LYS A 145 43.91 -16.96 18.80
C LYS A 145 43.76 -15.43 18.72
N GLY A 146 42.57 -14.93 19.07
CA GLY A 146 42.32 -13.53 19.38
C GLY A 146 40.91 -13.34 19.93
N GLU A 147 40.79 -12.98 21.21
CA GLU A 147 39.50 -12.70 21.87
C GLU A 147 39.25 -11.19 21.84
N THR A 148 38.06 -10.74 21.41
CA THR A 148 37.38 -9.56 22.01
C THR A 148 35.92 -9.42 21.56
N GLU A 149 35.02 -9.66 22.52
CA GLU A 149 33.79 -8.93 22.86
C GLU A 149 32.96 -8.08 21.87
N LEU A 150 31.64 -8.19 22.10
CA LEU A 150 30.56 -7.18 21.97
C LEU A 150 29.91 -6.87 20.59
N LYS A 151 28.60 -7.17 20.56
CA LYS A 151 27.50 -6.39 19.94
C LYS A 151 27.38 -6.38 18.38
N ASP A 152 26.21 -6.15 17.79
CA ASP A 152 24.88 -5.78 18.32
C ASP A 152 23.72 -6.54 17.64
N LEU A 153 22.47 -6.16 17.94
CA LEU A 153 21.22 -6.85 17.56
C LEU A 153 20.67 -6.53 16.14
N GLU A 154 19.97 -7.53 15.58
CA GLU A 154 18.66 -7.39 14.87
C GLU A 154 18.58 -6.81 13.43
N ASN A 155 17.43 -7.09 12.79
CA ASN A 155 16.88 -6.54 11.54
C ASN A 155 17.55 -6.90 10.19
N ALA A 156 17.13 -8.03 9.64
CA ALA A 156 16.89 -8.18 8.20
C ALA A 156 15.43 -8.63 7.99
N THR A 157 14.57 -7.73 7.49
CA THR A 157 13.12 -7.99 7.35
C THR A 157 12.83 -8.96 6.20
N ASP A 158 12.11 -10.03 6.48
CA ASP A 158 11.80 -11.07 5.48
C ASP A 158 10.79 -10.59 4.42
N ARG A 159 11.07 -10.90 3.15
CA ARG A 159 10.18 -10.76 2.01
C ARG A 159 10.59 -11.72 0.89
N GLN A 160 10.04 -12.93 0.89
CA GLN A 160 10.00 -13.78 -0.30
C GLN A 160 8.78 -14.71 -0.31
N THR A 161 7.82 -14.41 -1.19
CA THR A 161 6.77 -15.34 -1.61
C THR A 161 7.37 -16.27 -2.68
N PRO A 162 7.26 -17.61 -2.56
CA PRO A 162 7.87 -18.53 -3.51
C PRO A 162 6.99 -18.77 -4.76
N PRO A 163 7.58 -19.34 -5.82
CA PRO A 163 6.84 -20.34 -6.58
C PRO A 163 7.64 -21.61 -6.92
N SER A 164 7.01 -22.75 -6.62
CA SER A 164 6.87 -23.91 -7.52
C SER A 164 8.10 -24.61 -8.11
N SER A 165 8.53 -25.70 -7.46
CA SER A 165 9.03 -26.89 -8.16
C SER A 165 8.63 -28.19 -7.42
N LEU A 166 7.52 -28.79 -7.84
CA LEU A 166 7.13 -30.14 -7.39
C LEU A 166 7.79 -31.19 -8.28
N LEU A 167 8.59 -32.08 -7.70
CA LEU A 167 8.90 -33.39 -8.28
C LEU A 167 8.44 -34.47 -7.31
N SER A 168 7.56 -35.33 -7.79
CA SER A 168 6.90 -36.38 -7.01
C SER A 168 7.77 -37.64 -6.91
N SER A 169 8.02 -38.10 -5.69
CA SER A 169 8.55 -39.44 -5.41
C SER A 169 7.48 -40.28 -4.73
N SER A 170 7.12 -41.43 -5.32
CA SER A 170 6.12 -42.33 -4.75
C SER A 170 6.72 -43.29 -3.73
N GLN A 171 6.01 -43.58 -2.63
CA GLN A 171 6.15 -44.88 -1.98
C GLN A 171 4.85 -45.35 -1.29
N CYS A 172 4.71 -46.67 -1.17
CA CYS A 172 3.45 -47.32 -0.86
C CYS A 172 3.19 -47.51 0.65
N GLY A 173 1.96 -47.19 1.06
CA GLY A 173 0.99 -48.21 1.49
C GLY A 173 1.09 -48.81 2.90
N LYS A 174 -0.02 -48.70 3.64
CA LYS A 174 -0.55 -49.72 4.57
C LYS A 174 -1.92 -49.29 5.12
N ALA A 175 -2.97 -50.03 4.80
CA ALA A 175 -4.21 -50.16 5.58
C ALA A 175 -5.03 -51.32 4.98
N ASP A 176 -5.54 -52.23 5.81
CA ASP A 176 -6.32 -53.39 5.38
C ASP A 176 -7.80 -53.27 5.78
N SER A 177 -8.64 -53.85 4.90
CA SER A 177 -9.94 -54.47 5.20
C SER A 177 -11.20 -53.64 5.47
N SER A 178 -12.29 -54.24 4.97
CA SER A 178 -13.67 -54.22 5.50
C SER A 178 -14.61 -53.07 5.13
N ILE A 179 -15.51 -53.32 4.16
CA ILE A 179 -16.93 -53.70 4.45
C ILE A 179 -17.66 -54.06 3.12
N CYS A 180 -18.46 -55.13 3.14
CA CYS A 180 -19.41 -55.53 2.10
C CYS A 180 -20.71 -54.69 2.21
N SER A 181 -21.61 -54.50 1.23
CA SER A 181 -21.86 -54.98 -0.15
C SER A 181 -23.18 -54.35 -0.63
N PHE A 182 -23.51 -54.34 -1.93
CA PHE A 182 -24.84 -54.73 -2.48
C PHE A 182 -24.97 -54.58 -4.02
N ILE A 183 -25.75 -55.48 -4.65
CA ILE A 183 -26.63 -55.32 -5.86
C ILE A 183 -26.05 -54.54 -7.08
N SER A 184 -25.76 -55.17 -8.24
CA SER A 184 -26.67 -55.76 -9.26
C SER A 184 -27.62 -54.74 -9.94
N SER A 185 -27.97 -54.78 -11.24
CA SER A 185 -27.46 -55.51 -12.42
C SER A 185 -28.27 -55.10 -13.67
N VAL A 186 -27.65 -54.69 -14.80
CA VAL A 186 -28.31 -54.69 -16.14
C VAL A 186 -27.29 -54.91 -17.28
N PHE A 187 -27.55 -55.94 -18.09
CA PHE A 187 -27.28 -56.08 -19.53
C PHE A 187 -28.64 -56.51 -20.17
N PRO A 188 -28.87 -56.54 -21.50
CA PRO A 188 -27.94 -56.53 -22.67
C PRO A 188 -28.23 -55.30 -23.61
N SER A 189 -27.81 -55.15 -24.88
CA SER A 189 -27.64 -56.13 -25.97
C SER A 189 -26.85 -55.63 -27.20
N LEU A 190 -26.10 -56.57 -27.80
CA LEU A 190 -25.87 -56.87 -29.25
C LEU A 190 -25.52 -55.80 -30.32
N SER A 191 -24.85 -56.33 -31.36
CA SER A 191 -24.52 -55.75 -32.68
C SER A 191 -23.42 -54.66 -32.72
N GLY A 192 -22.53 -54.63 -33.72
CA GLY A 192 -22.24 -55.64 -34.76
C GLY A 192 -21.60 -55.05 -36.03
N SER A 193 -20.43 -55.55 -36.44
CA SER A 193 -19.67 -55.30 -37.69
C SER A 193 -19.45 -53.84 -38.15
N LEU A 194 -18.22 -53.36 -38.26
CA LEU A 194 -17.27 -53.58 -39.38
C LEU A 194 -17.75 -53.14 -40.77
N THR A 195 -17.34 -51.93 -41.17
CA THR A 195 -16.80 -51.50 -42.49
C THR A 195 -16.39 -50.02 -42.30
N SER A 196 -15.14 -49.58 -42.48
CA SER A 196 -14.18 -49.62 -43.61
C SER A 196 -14.39 -48.49 -44.64
N ALA A 197 -13.26 -47.89 -45.07
CA ALA A 197 -13.11 -46.93 -46.18
C ALA A 197 -13.74 -45.53 -46.00
N GLU A 198 -13.18 -44.42 -46.54
CA GLU A 198 -11.78 -44.08 -46.90
C GLU A 198 -11.66 -42.56 -47.13
N GLY A 199 -10.44 -42.00 -46.98
CA GLY A 199 -10.10 -40.63 -47.41
C GLY A 199 -10.70 -39.47 -46.59
N GLU A 200 -10.25 -38.22 -46.76
CA GLU A 200 -9.00 -37.73 -47.38
C GLU A 200 -8.66 -36.31 -46.86
N VAL A 201 -7.36 -35.96 -46.86
CA VAL A 201 -6.71 -34.66 -47.24
C VAL A 201 -7.42 -33.30 -46.94
N CYS A 202 -6.76 -32.19 -46.55
CA CYS A 202 -5.47 -31.85 -45.92
C CYS A 202 -5.40 -30.30 -45.78
N GLY A 203 -4.70 -29.75 -44.78
CA GLY A 203 -4.36 -28.32 -44.68
C GLY A 203 -3.96 -27.93 -43.24
N LYS A 204 -2.68 -27.62 -42.94
CA LYS A 204 -1.95 -26.35 -43.19
C LYS A 204 -2.38 -25.20 -42.25
N ALA A 205 -1.48 -24.49 -41.55
CA ALA A 205 -0.01 -24.51 -41.60
C ALA A 205 0.65 -24.04 -40.27
N GLU A 206 1.96 -24.32 -40.14
CA GLU A 206 3.09 -23.52 -39.57
C GLU A 206 2.82 -22.55 -38.38
N GLY A 207 3.66 -22.43 -37.34
CA GLY A 207 5.03 -22.87 -37.00
C GLY A 207 5.55 -21.92 -35.90
N GLU A 208 6.74 -21.97 -35.29
CA GLU A 208 7.87 -22.92 -35.08
C GLU A 208 8.54 -22.45 -33.75
N ALA A 209 9.60 -22.97 -33.12
CA ALA A 209 10.67 -23.93 -33.39
C ALA A 209 11.03 -24.65 -32.04
N CYS A 210 12.17 -25.31 -31.75
CA CYS A 210 13.41 -25.64 -32.46
C CYS A 210 13.95 -26.95 -31.86
N SER A 211 14.27 -27.95 -32.69
CA SER A 211 15.00 -29.15 -32.26
C SER A 211 16.03 -29.55 -33.32
N LYS A 212 17.31 -29.61 -32.93
CA LYS A 212 18.39 -29.99 -33.85
C LYS A 212 18.30 -31.50 -34.12
N PRO A 213 18.42 -31.96 -35.39
CA PRO A 213 18.49 -33.38 -35.67
C PRO A 213 19.79 -33.96 -35.07
N ILE A 214 19.67 -35.09 -34.38
CA ILE A 214 20.82 -35.92 -34.02
C ILE A 214 21.09 -36.82 -35.23
N ASP A 215 22.21 -36.61 -35.93
CA ASP A 215 22.47 -37.29 -37.21
C ASP A 215 22.47 -38.83 -37.13
N GLY A 216 22.76 -39.41 -35.95
CA GLY A 216 22.64 -40.85 -35.72
C GLY A 216 21.20 -41.38 -35.62
N ALA A 217 20.22 -40.53 -35.30
CA ALA A 217 18.83 -40.96 -35.09
C ALA A 217 18.15 -41.40 -36.40
N ASN A 218 18.48 -40.75 -37.52
CA ASN A 218 17.95 -41.13 -38.83
C ASN A 218 18.46 -42.49 -39.30
N GLU A 219 19.74 -42.82 -39.09
CA GLU A 219 20.29 -44.14 -39.45
C GLU A 219 19.73 -45.25 -38.54
N PHE A 220 19.55 -44.99 -37.25
CA PHE A 220 18.90 -45.95 -36.35
C PHE A 220 17.41 -46.17 -36.72
N LEU A 221 16.68 -45.11 -37.10
CA LEU A 221 15.31 -45.22 -37.61
C LEU A 221 15.22 -45.96 -38.95
N LYS A 222 16.17 -45.74 -39.88
CA LYS A 222 16.27 -46.53 -41.12
C LYS A 222 16.52 -48.01 -40.84
N LEU A 223 17.43 -48.32 -39.90
CA LEU A 223 17.74 -49.70 -39.51
C LEU A 223 16.52 -50.38 -38.85
N LEU A 224 15.82 -49.68 -37.95
CA LEU A 224 14.57 -50.17 -37.36
C LEU A 224 13.46 -50.35 -38.41
N LYS A 225 13.34 -49.44 -39.38
CA LYS A 225 12.37 -49.55 -40.48
C LYS A 225 12.66 -50.76 -41.37
N SER A 226 13.91 -50.96 -41.76
CA SER A 226 14.34 -52.14 -42.53
C SER A 226 14.15 -53.45 -41.76
N HIS A 227 14.43 -53.45 -40.45
CA HIS A 227 14.17 -54.62 -39.60
C HIS A 227 12.66 -54.90 -39.44
N LYS A 228 11.83 -53.86 -39.35
CA LYS A 228 10.36 -53.97 -39.35
C LYS A 228 9.86 -54.54 -40.68
N GLU A 229 10.26 -53.96 -41.81
CA GLU A 229 9.88 -54.41 -43.15
C GLU A 229 10.24 -55.89 -43.35
N LYS A 230 11.45 -56.30 -42.92
CA LYS A 230 11.89 -57.70 -43.00
C LYS A 230 11.12 -58.65 -42.06
N LEU A 231 10.64 -58.17 -40.90
CA LEU A 231 9.71 -58.93 -40.05
C LEU A 231 8.33 -59.07 -40.71
N GLU A 232 7.84 -58.03 -41.38
CA GLU A 232 6.57 -58.03 -42.10
C GLU A 232 6.63 -58.95 -43.35
N GLU A 233 7.73 -58.93 -44.10
CA GLU A 233 8.03 -59.88 -45.19
C GLU A 233 8.05 -61.33 -44.68
N ASN A 234 8.82 -61.63 -43.62
CA ASN A 234 8.87 -62.96 -43.03
C ASN A 234 7.47 -63.42 -42.56
N LEU A 235 6.68 -62.54 -41.95
CA LEU A 235 5.30 -62.85 -41.53
C LEU A 235 4.34 -63.07 -42.70
N GLN A 236 4.56 -62.43 -43.86
CA GLN A 236 3.81 -62.74 -45.08
C GLN A 236 4.23 -64.10 -45.65
N GLU A 237 5.54 -64.38 -45.71
CA GLU A 237 6.06 -65.66 -46.21
C GLU A 237 5.59 -66.84 -45.34
N PHE A 238 5.59 -66.72 -44.01
CA PHE A 238 5.03 -67.71 -43.10
C PHE A 238 3.52 -67.91 -43.29
N ARG A 239 2.74 -66.85 -43.55
CA ARG A 239 1.30 -66.98 -43.86
C ARG A 239 1.05 -67.70 -45.19
N ILE A 240 1.89 -67.46 -46.20
CA ILE A 240 1.83 -68.18 -47.49
C ILE A 240 2.21 -69.65 -47.28
N LYS A 241 3.29 -69.94 -46.54
CA LYS A 241 3.71 -71.30 -46.21
C LYS A 241 2.65 -72.07 -45.40
N ASN A 242 1.97 -71.43 -44.46
CA ASN A 242 0.87 -72.07 -43.72
C ASN A 242 -0.30 -72.43 -44.64
N LYS A 243 -0.75 -71.51 -45.51
CA LYS A 243 -1.82 -71.81 -46.49
C LYS A 243 -1.45 -72.95 -47.44
N GLU A 244 -0.19 -73.01 -47.86
CA GLU A 244 0.33 -74.09 -48.71
C GLU A 244 0.45 -75.43 -47.96
N LEU A 245 0.66 -75.42 -46.64
CA LEU A 245 0.62 -76.60 -45.79
C LEU A 245 -0.81 -77.05 -45.46
N GLU A 246 -1.76 -76.12 -45.28
CA GLU A 246 -3.19 -76.39 -45.15
C GLU A 246 -3.71 -77.07 -46.42
N ARG A 247 -3.43 -76.49 -47.60
CA ARG A 247 -3.76 -77.07 -48.91
C ARG A 247 -3.20 -78.48 -49.10
N LYS A 248 -1.94 -78.72 -48.71
CA LYS A 248 -1.33 -80.06 -48.74
C LYS A 248 -1.91 -81.04 -47.72
N ARG A 249 -2.37 -80.54 -46.57
CA ARG A 249 -3.07 -81.35 -45.57
C ARG A 249 -4.44 -81.77 -46.10
N GLU A 250 -5.13 -80.90 -46.84
CA GLU A 250 -6.38 -81.21 -47.55
C GLU A 250 -6.15 -82.25 -48.66
N GLU A 251 -5.14 -82.07 -49.54
CA GLU A 251 -4.76 -83.06 -50.57
C GLU A 251 -4.53 -84.47 -49.96
N VAL A 252 -3.77 -84.58 -48.86
CA VAL A 252 -3.54 -85.86 -48.16
C VAL A 252 -4.78 -86.39 -47.43
N GLU A 253 -5.69 -85.54 -46.99
CA GLU A 253 -6.97 -85.92 -46.39
C GLU A 253 -7.93 -86.51 -47.46
N GLU A 254 -7.94 -85.94 -48.66
CA GLU A 254 -8.66 -86.46 -49.83
C GLU A 254 -8.08 -87.82 -50.30
N GLU A 255 -6.75 -87.92 -50.50
CA GLU A 255 -6.10 -89.19 -50.89
C GLU A 255 -6.39 -90.32 -49.89
N ARG A 256 -6.28 -90.03 -48.59
CA ARG A 256 -6.58 -90.97 -47.50
C ARG A 256 -8.02 -91.47 -47.54
N ASP A 257 -8.97 -90.61 -47.88
CA ASP A 257 -10.39 -90.96 -47.89
C ASP A 257 -10.78 -91.70 -49.18
N CYS A 258 -10.15 -91.38 -50.32
CA CYS A 258 -10.18 -92.21 -51.52
C CYS A 258 -9.63 -93.63 -51.26
N LEU A 259 -8.49 -93.75 -50.58
CA LEU A 259 -7.92 -95.04 -50.19
C LEU A 259 -8.82 -95.81 -49.21
N ARG A 260 -9.49 -95.12 -48.26
CA ARG A 260 -10.47 -95.76 -47.35
C ARG A 260 -11.64 -96.35 -48.13
N ASN A 261 -12.17 -95.62 -49.12
CA ASN A 261 -13.28 -96.07 -49.95
C ASN A 261 -12.89 -97.30 -50.81
N ALA A 262 -11.71 -97.28 -51.43
CA ALA A 262 -11.19 -98.43 -52.18
C ALA A 262 -10.98 -99.67 -51.28
N ASN A 263 -10.51 -99.48 -50.05
CA ASN A 263 -10.32 -100.58 -49.09
C ASN A 263 -11.66 -101.18 -48.64
N ALA A 264 -12.68 -100.36 -48.40
CA ALA A 264 -14.04 -100.82 -48.11
C ALA A 264 -14.65 -101.62 -49.29
N GLN A 265 -14.37 -101.22 -50.53
CA GLN A 265 -14.80 -101.93 -51.74
C GLN A 265 -14.15 -103.32 -51.84
N LEU A 266 -12.84 -103.42 -51.60
CA LEU A 266 -12.12 -104.71 -51.57
C LEU A 266 -12.59 -105.64 -50.43
N GLN A 267 -12.97 -105.09 -49.27
CA GLN A 267 -13.56 -105.87 -48.18
C GLN A 267 -14.94 -106.44 -48.56
N LEU A 268 -15.71 -105.71 -49.37
CA LEU A 268 -16.99 -106.20 -49.92
C LEU A 268 -16.78 -107.38 -50.88
N GLU A 269 -15.76 -107.32 -51.74
CA GLU A 269 -15.40 -108.41 -52.67
C GLU A 269 -14.89 -109.66 -51.93
N LEU A 270 -14.00 -109.49 -50.95
CA LEU A 270 -13.53 -110.58 -50.08
C LEU A 270 -14.69 -111.30 -49.36
N SER A 271 -15.71 -110.53 -48.94
CA SER A 271 -16.91 -111.07 -48.30
C SER A 271 -17.76 -111.94 -49.22
N GLN A 272 -17.74 -111.70 -50.54
CA GLN A 272 -18.44 -112.55 -51.52
C GLN A 272 -17.66 -113.85 -51.80
N ILE A 273 -16.33 -113.80 -51.79
CA ILE A 273 -15.46 -114.95 -52.10
C ILE A 273 -15.48 -116.00 -50.96
N GLN A 274 -15.73 -115.60 -49.71
CA GLN A 274 -15.79 -116.53 -48.56
C GLN A 274 -17.02 -117.46 -48.54
N GLY A 275 -17.95 -117.36 -49.52
CA GLY A 275 -19.20 -118.10 -49.55
C GLY A 275 -19.17 -119.56 -50.02
N GLY A 276 -18.00 -120.18 -50.27
CA GLY A 276 -17.93 -121.53 -50.85
C GLY A 276 -16.74 -122.38 -50.42
N GLY A 277 -17.00 -123.58 -49.87
CA GLY A 277 -15.99 -124.60 -49.57
C GLY A 277 -16.63 -125.98 -49.30
N VAL A 278 -16.08 -127.06 -49.88
CA VAL A 278 -16.71 -128.40 -49.91
C VAL A 278 -15.67 -129.54 -49.86
N LEU A 279 -16.02 -130.60 -49.09
CA LEU A 279 -15.48 -132.00 -49.06
C LEU A 279 -14.08 -132.33 -48.48
N LYS A 280 -14.01 -133.50 -47.83
CA LYS A 280 -12.81 -134.21 -47.33
C LYS A 280 -13.11 -135.71 -47.02
N ASP A 281 -12.05 -136.54 -46.95
CA ASP A 281 -11.90 -137.87 -46.30
C ASP A 281 -12.51 -139.17 -46.89
N MET A 282 -11.65 -140.19 -47.16
CA MET A 282 -11.61 -141.50 -46.44
C MET A 282 -10.37 -142.38 -46.80
N LEU A 283 -10.19 -143.57 -46.18
CA LEU A 283 -8.86 -144.23 -45.99
C LEU A 283 -8.88 -145.78 -45.72
N GLN A 284 -7.94 -146.55 -46.31
CA GLN A 284 -7.43 -147.92 -45.93
C GLN A 284 -8.41 -149.15 -46.05
N ARG A 285 -8.03 -150.46 -45.98
CA ARG A 285 -6.76 -151.23 -45.65
C ARG A 285 -6.76 -152.72 -46.17
N SER A 286 -5.73 -153.50 -45.76
CA SER A 286 -5.60 -154.99 -45.66
C SER A 286 -4.97 -155.76 -46.85
N ASP A 287 -4.03 -156.74 -46.76
CA ASP A 287 -3.48 -157.70 -45.74
C ASP A 287 -4.14 -159.11 -45.75
N SER A 288 -3.48 -160.31 -45.67
CA SER A 288 -2.05 -160.76 -45.73
C SER A 288 -1.93 -162.33 -45.80
N GLN A 289 -0.73 -162.95 -45.58
CA GLN A 289 -0.44 -164.40 -45.26
C GLN A 289 -0.51 -165.48 -46.39
N ALA A 290 0.05 -166.73 -46.34
CA ALA A 290 0.99 -167.46 -45.42
C ALA A 290 1.56 -168.81 -46.03
N SER A 291 2.51 -169.48 -45.33
CA SER A 291 2.78 -170.97 -45.28
C SER A 291 3.41 -171.70 -46.51
N ASN A 292 4.08 -172.88 -46.46
CA ASN A 292 4.67 -173.72 -45.37
C ASN A 292 5.67 -174.82 -45.89
N SER A 293 6.38 -175.47 -44.96
CA SER A 293 6.91 -176.87 -45.00
C SER A 293 8.11 -177.28 -45.88
N GLU A 294 9.31 -177.26 -45.28
CA GLU A 294 10.03 -178.47 -44.85
C GLU A 294 9.97 -179.75 -45.73
N SER A 295 10.67 -179.73 -46.87
CA SER A 295 11.55 -180.85 -47.24
C SER A 295 13.03 -180.44 -47.28
N ALA A 296 13.32 -179.22 -46.88
CA ALA A 296 14.61 -178.57 -47.11
C ALA A 296 15.64 -178.79 -46.01
N HIS A 297 15.29 -179.37 -44.85
CA HIS A 297 15.86 -179.13 -43.49
C HIS A 297 17.33 -178.66 -43.32
N LEU A 298 18.32 -179.10 -44.12
CA LEU A 298 19.68 -178.54 -44.14
C LEU A 298 19.82 -177.28 -45.01
N ALA A 299 19.22 -177.26 -46.19
CA ALA A 299 18.94 -176.03 -46.93
C ALA A 299 17.97 -175.14 -46.15
N SER A 300 17.00 -175.71 -45.40
CA SER A 300 16.19 -174.95 -44.44
C SER A 300 17.05 -174.34 -43.35
N LEU A 301 18.03 -175.05 -42.78
CA LEU A 301 18.92 -174.45 -41.77
C LEU A 301 19.80 -173.34 -42.37
N VAL A 302 20.24 -173.47 -43.62
CA VAL A 302 20.98 -172.42 -44.34
C VAL A 302 20.07 -171.24 -44.71
N GLU A 303 18.82 -171.50 -45.13
CA GLU A 303 17.84 -170.50 -45.52
C GLU A 303 17.22 -169.81 -44.30
N GLU A 304 17.01 -170.51 -43.18
CA GLU A 304 16.69 -169.97 -41.85
C GLU A 304 17.84 -169.14 -41.31
N LEU A 305 19.10 -169.53 -41.56
CA LEU A 305 20.27 -168.74 -41.17
C LEU A 305 20.46 -167.53 -42.10
N GLN A 306 20.12 -167.62 -43.39
CA GLN A 306 20.06 -166.48 -44.31
C GLN A 306 18.86 -165.57 -44.01
N ILE A 307 17.70 -166.11 -43.62
CA ILE A 307 16.51 -165.38 -43.16
C ILE A 307 16.81 -164.76 -41.79
N ALA A 308 17.56 -165.41 -40.90
CA ALA A 308 18.02 -164.83 -39.65
C ALA A 308 19.05 -163.73 -39.90
N GLN A 309 19.98 -163.89 -40.84
CA GLN A 309 20.91 -162.82 -41.25
C GLN A 309 20.18 -161.67 -41.96
N ALA A 310 19.16 -161.94 -42.78
CA ALA A 310 18.34 -160.94 -43.44
C ALA A 310 17.48 -160.19 -42.41
N ARG A 311 16.81 -160.91 -41.51
CA ARG A 311 16.10 -160.33 -40.34
C ARG A 311 17.05 -159.57 -39.44
N TYR A 312 18.29 -160.01 -39.24
CA TYR A 312 19.28 -159.30 -38.42
C TYR A 312 19.75 -158.01 -39.11
N LYS A 313 20.03 -158.03 -40.42
CA LYS A 313 20.26 -156.82 -41.22
C LYS A 313 19.07 -155.89 -41.17
N GLU A 314 17.86 -156.41 -41.36
CA GLU A 314 16.61 -155.64 -41.25
C GLU A 314 16.39 -155.09 -39.83
N LEU A 315 16.82 -155.80 -38.77
CA LEU A 315 16.79 -155.32 -37.39
C LEU A 315 17.81 -154.22 -37.15
N VAL A 316 19.02 -154.33 -37.74
CA VAL A 316 20.05 -153.29 -37.70
C VAL A 316 19.59 -152.07 -38.49
N GLU A 317 19.02 -152.23 -39.68
CA GLU A 317 18.46 -151.15 -40.49
C GLU A 317 17.25 -150.47 -39.82
N LYS A 318 16.39 -151.25 -39.13
CA LYS A 318 15.32 -150.72 -38.27
C LYS A 318 15.89 -150.00 -37.04
N TYR A 319 16.93 -150.53 -36.40
CA TYR A 319 17.61 -149.88 -35.27
C TYR A 319 18.24 -148.55 -35.71
N ASP A 320 18.99 -148.55 -36.80
CA ASP A 320 19.56 -147.37 -37.46
C ASP A 320 18.49 -146.35 -37.82
N SER A 321 17.35 -146.79 -38.35
CA SER A 321 16.22 -145.93 -38.72
C SER A 321 15.53 -145.36 -37.48
N LEU A 322 15.37 -146.14 -36.42
CA LEU A 322 14.86 -145.68 -35.12
C LEU A 322 15.85 -144.73 -34.43
N GLN A 323 17.16 -144.93 -34.58
CA GLN A 323 18.22 -144.07 -34.06
C GLN A 323 18.26 -142.74 -34.85
N LYS A 324 18.14 -142.78 -36.18
CA LYS A 324 18.02 -141.59 -37.05
C LYS A 324 16.72 -140.83 -36.74
N SER A 325 15.59 -141.53 -36.60
CA SER A 325 14.31 -140.95 -36.20
C SER A 325 14.34 -140.38 -34.77
N THR A 326 15.10 -141.00 -33.85
CA THR A 326 15.32 -140.49 -32.50
C THR A 326 16.14 -139.21 -32.56
N ALA A 327 17.32 -139.22 -33.19
CA ALA A 327 18.13 -138.02 -33.37
C ALA A 327 17.40 -136.89 -34.14
N GLN A 328 16.46 -137.22 -35.04
CA GLN A 328 15.59 -136.24 -35.69
C GLN A 328 14.53 -135.69 -34.74
N ARG A 329 13.87 -136.54 -33.93
CA ARG A 329 12.95 -136.12 -32.87
C ARG A 329 13.67 -135.22 -31.86
N ASP A 330 14.83 -135.63 -31.36
CA ASP A 330 15.64 -134.86 -30.40
C ASP A 330 16.06 -133.50 -30.97
N LYS A 331 16.45 -133.43 -32.26
CA LYS A 331 16.70 -132.17 -32.98
C LYS A 331 15.43 -131.31 -33.13
N SER A 332 14.27 -131.91 -33.35
CA SER A 332 13.00 -131.19 -33.44
C SER A 332 12.54 -130.66 -32.07
N GLU A 333 12.77 -131.43 -31.00
CA GLU A 333 12.48 -131.06 -29.62
C GLU A 333 13.42 -129.95 -29.13
N ALA A 334 14.71 -130.01 -29.49
CA ALA A 334 15.66 -128.93 -29.25
C ALA A 334 15.28 -127.64 -29.99
N ARG A 335 14.77 -127.74 -31.24
CA ARG A 335 14.22 -126.59 -31.99
C ARG A 335 12.95 -126.04 -31.37
N LEU A 336 12.07 -126.90 -30.85
CA LEU A 336 10.85 -126.48 -30.14
C LEU A 336 11.23 -125.75 -28.85
N LYS A 337 12.06 -126.36 -28.00
CA LYS A 337 12.62 -125.76 -26.78
C LYS A 337 13.40 -124.46 -27.02
N GLN A 338 13.91 -124.22 -28.22
CA GLN A 338 14.45 -122.91 -28.58
C GLN A 338 13.34 -121.92 -28.91
N LYS A 339 12.37 -122.27 -29.76
CA LYS A 339 11.21 -121.43 -30.04
C LYS A 339 10.39 -121.08 -28.79
N ASP A 340 10.30 -121.97 -27.82
CA ASP A 340 9.62 -121.72 -26.54
C ASP A 340 10.35 -120.64 -25.71
N LYS A 341 11.70 -120.63 -25.75
CA LYS A 341 12.51 -119.54 -25.15
C LYS A 341 12.35 -118.24 -25.93
N ASP A 342 12.40 -118.31 -27.25
CA ASP A 342 12.28 -117.14 -28.12
C ASP A 342 10.90 -116.47 -27.92
N PHE A 343 9.82 -117.27 -27.87
CA PHE A 343 8.47 -116.82 -27.55
C PHE A 343 8.35 -116.27 -26.12
N GLY A 344 8.96 -116.95 -25.15
CA GLY A 344 9.05 -116.47 -23.76
C GLY A 344 9.83 -115.15 -23.61
N GLN A 345 10.80 -114.88 -24.48
CA GLN A 345 11.52 -113.61 -24.52
C GLN A 345 10.67 -112.52 -25.20
N MET A 346 10.13 -112.79 -26.38
CA MET A 346 9.21 -111.87 -27.08
C MET A 346 7.98 -111.49 -26.22
N THR A 347 7.52 -112.38 -25.34
CA THR A 347 6.45 -112.07 -24.37
C THR A 347 6.91 -111.05 -23.34
N LYS A 348 8.09 -111.24 -22.71
CA LYS A 348 8.68 -110.27 -21.77
C LYS A 348 8.97 -108.94 -22.44
N ASP A 349 9.46 -108.94 -23.67
CA ASP A 349 9.76 -107.73 -24.43
C ASP A 349 8.46 -106.98 -24.78
N SER A 350 7.38 -107.71 -25.09
CA SER A 350 6.02 -107.12 -25.24
C SER A 350 5.49 -106.53 -23.93
N GLU A 351 5.74 -107.18 -22.79
CA GLU A 351 5.35 -106.68 -21.46
C GLU A 351 6.16 -105.45 -21.04
N ALA A 352 7.47 -105.44 -21.31
CA ALA A 352 8.35 -104.30 -21.09
C ALA A 352 8.00 -103.10 -22.00
N LEU A 353 7.66 -103.34 -23.27
CA LEU A 353 7.16 -102.29 -24.16
C LEU A 353 5.81 -101.74 -23.68
N LYS A 354 4.89 -102.59 -23.19
CA LYS A 354 3.61 -102.14 -22.61
C LYS A 354 3.82 -101.30 -21.36
N SER A 355 4.71 -101.69 -20.44
CA SER A 355 4.98 -100.90 -19.24
C SER A 355 5.70 -99.59 -19.56
N GLN A 356 6.63 -99.58 -20.52
CA GLN A 356 7.28 -98.36 -21.00
C GLN A 356 6.29 -97.40 -21.66
N VAL A 357 5.41 -97.88 -22.55
CA VAL A 357 4.34 -97.06 -23.16
C VAL A 357 3.39 -96.53 -22.09
N THR A 358 3.04 -97.34 -21.09
CA THR A 358 2.17 -96.89 -19.97
C THR A 358 2.86 -95.80 -19.12
N SER A 359 4.17 -95.92 -18.85
CA SER A 359 4.96 -94.89 -18.17
C SER A 359 4.98 -93.58 -18.97
N LEU A 360 5.29 -93.66 -20.27
CA LEU A 360 5.36 -92.48 -21.14
C LEU A 360 4.00 -91.79 -21.31
N LEU A 361 2.89 -92.54 -21.31
CA LEU A 361 1.54 -91.96 -21.28
C LEU A 361 1.23 -91.27 -19.95
N GLY A 362 1.66 -91.84 -18.82
CA GLY A 362 1.57 -91.20 -17.51
C GLY A 362 2.38 -89.90 -17.45
N GLU A 363 3.64 -89.93 -17.86
CA GLU A 363 4.51 -88.75 -17.96
C GLU A 363 3.91 -87.68 -18.89
N LEU A 364 3.37 -88.07 -20.05
CA LEU A 364 2.69 -87.15 -20.97
C LEU A 364 1.47 -86.49 -20.30
N GLN A 365 0.64 -87.27 -19.58
CA GLN A 365 -0.53 -86.77 -18.87
C GLN A 365 -0.17 -85.86 -17.70
N GLU A 366 0.90 -86.15 -16.95
CA GLU A 366 1.45 -85.25 -15.93
C GLU A 366 1.94 -83.93 -16.52
N ARG A 367 2.66 -83.97 -17.65
CA ARG A 367 3.16 -82.75 -18.31
C ARG A 367 2.02 -81.93 -18.91
N GLN A 368 1.00 -82.56 -19.49
CA GLN A 368 -0.23 -81.91 -19.95
C GLN A 368 -0.95 -81.22 -18.77
N THR A 369 -1.15 -81.92 -17.67
CA THR A 369 -1.79 -81.37 -16.45
C THR A 369 -0.98 -80.19 -15.87
N CYS A 370 0.35 -80.29 -15.90
CA CYS A 370 1.25 -79.23 -15.46
C CYS A 370 1.17 -77.99 -16.39
N LEU A 371 1.15 -78.19 -17.70
CA LEU A 371 0.99 -77.13 -18.70
C LEU A 371 -0.33 -76.40 -18.52
N GLU A 372 -1.46 -77.12 -18.43
CA GLU A 372 -2.77 -76.50 -18.22
C GLU A 372 -2.85 -75.70 -16.91
N ASN A 373 -2.20 -76.17 -15.84
CA ASN A 373 -2.15 -75.44 -14.57
C ASN A 373 -1.29 -74.16 -14.68
N SER A 374 -0.21 -74.20 -15.45
CA SER A 374 0.61 -73.03 -15.79
C SER A 374 -0.14 -72.03 -16.67
N GLU A 375 -0.97 -72.50 -17.61
CA GLU A 375 -1.82 -71.65 -18.45
C GLU A 375 -2.92 -70.96 -17.63
N LYS A 376 -3.60 -71.70 -16.75
CA LYS A 376 -4.61 -71.15 -15.82
C LYS A 376 -3.99 -70.09 -14.90
N GLU A 377 -2.74 -70.25 -14.46
CA GLU A 377 -2.04 -69.24 -13.66
C GLU A 377 -1.55 -68.04 -14.51
N ARG A 378 -1.07 -68.27 -15.73
CA ARG A 378 -0.78 -67.20 -16.71
C ARG A 378 -2.02 -66.31 -16.94
N GLU A 379 -3.19 -66.91 -17.06
CA GLU A 379 -4.46 -66.21 -17.26
C GLU A 379 -4.87 -65.38 -16.05
N ARG A 380 -4.82 -65.94 -14.84
CA ARG A 380 -5.04 -65.17 -13.59
C ARG A 380 -4.07 -64.00 -13.46
N LEU A 381 -2.80 -64.21 -13.79
CA LEU A 381 -1.79 -63.14 -13.75
C LEU A 381 -2.04 -62.08 -14.83
N GLN A 382 -2.54 -62.46 -16.00
CA GLN A 382 -2.92 -61.53 -17.07
C GLN A 382 -4.17 -60.72 -16.73
N GLU A 383 -5.21 -61.34 -16.15
CA GLU A 383 -6.40 -60.66 -15.62
C GLU A 383 -6.03 -59.69 -14.47
N ARG A 384 -5.18 -60.15 -13.53
CA ARG A 384 -4.67 -59.31 -12.44
C ARG A 384 -3.76 -58.19 -12.93
N LEU A 385 -3.13 -58.33 -14.10
CA LEU A 385 -2.38 -57.25 -14.75
C LEU A 385 -3.32 -56.26 -15.42
N SER A 386 -4.33 -56.71 -16.17
CA SER A 386 -5.34 -55.85 -16.82
C SER A 386 -6.05 -54.97 -15.79
N THR A 387 -6.63 -55.58 -14.76
CA THR A 387 -7.34 -54.86 -13.68
C THR A 387 -6.44 -53.86 -12.93
N LYS A 388 -5.14 -54.13 -12.79
CA LYS A 388 -4.17 -53.17 -12.22
C LYS A 388 -3.78 -52.06 -13.19
N THR A 389 -3.69 -52.33 -14.49
CA THR A 389 -3.48 -51.32 -15.53
C THR A 389 -4.69 -50.40 -15.65
N GLU A 390 -5.91 -50.94 -15.62
CA GLU A 390 -7.17 -50.17 -15.66
C GLU A 390 -7.31 -49.26 -14.44
N ALA A 391 -7.03 -49.78 -13.24
CA ALA A 391 -7.04 -49.00 -12.00
C ALA A 391 -5.95 -47.90 -11.98
N LEU A 392 -4.76 -48.19 -12.53
CA LEU A 392 -3.69 -47.19 -12.66
C LEU A 392 -4.08 -46.08 -13.64
N GLN A 393 -4.60 -46.42 -14.83
CA GLN A 393 -5.12 -45.43 -15.77
C GLN A 393 -6.28 -44.59 -15.19
N PHE A 394 -7.10 -45.18 -14.31
CA PHE A 394 -8.14 -44.43 -13.61
C PHE A 394 -7.54 -43.40 -12.65
N ALA A 395 -6.61 -43.80 -11.78
CA ALA A 395 -5.91 -42.91 -10.87
C ALA A 395 -5.08 -41.82 -11.60
N GLU A 396 -4.51 -42.13 -12.78
CA GLU A 396 -3.84 -41.14 -13.64
C GLU A 396 -4.82 -40.07 -14.15
N ARG A 397 -6.03 -40.45 -14.58
CA ARG A 397 -7.09 -39.52 -15.00
C ARG A 397 -7.56 -38.64 -13.83
N GLU A 398 -7.75 -39.22 -12.64
CA GLU A 398 -8.12 -38.47 -11.44
C GLU A 398 -7.04 -37.47 -11.03
N LEU A 399 -5.76 -37.88 -11.01
CA LEU A 399 -4.63 -36.97 -10.74
C LEU A 399 -4.56 -35.84 -11.78
N GLU A 400 -4.81 -36.13 -13.05
CA GLU A 400 -4.79 -35.14 -14.11
C GLU A 400 -5.99 -34.16 -14.04
N GLN A 401 -7.17 -34.64 -13.61
CA GLN A 401 -8.32 -33.78 -13.29
C GLN A 401 -8.04 -32.90 -12.06
N LEU A 402 -7.45 -33.46 -11.01
CA LEU A 402 -7.09 -32.75 -9.79
C LEU A 402 -6.01 -31.68 -10.04
N LYS A 403 -4.99 -31.97 -10.87
CA LYS A 403 -4.02 -30.97 -11.35
C LYS A 403 -4.72 -29.80 -12.05
N LYS A 404 -5.69 -30.08 -12.92
CA LYS A 404 -6.45 -29.03 -13.63
C LYS A 404 -7.25 -28.16 -12.66
N GLN A 405 -7.96 -28.76 -11.70
CA GLN A 405 -8.66 -28.04 -10.63
C GLN A 405 -7.68 -27.18 -9.79
N HIS A 406 -6.53 -27.72 -9.41
CA HIS A 406 -5.50 -26.97 -8.69
C HIS A 406 -4.90 -25.83 -9.52
N SER A 407 -4.67 -26.01 -10.83
CA SER A 407 -4.15 -24.94 -11.70
C SER A 407 -5.12 -23.75 -11.79
N VAL A 408 -6.41 -24.00 -12.04
CA VAL A 408 -7.45 -22.96 -12.04
C VAL A 408 -7.56 -22.29 -10.66
N THR A 409 -7.43 -23.05 -9.57
CA THR A 409 -7.43 -22.49 -8.21
C THR A 409 -6.22 -21.59 -7.95
N VAL A 410 -5.02 -21.98 -8.40
CA VAL A 410 -3.79 -21.18 -8.30
C VAL A 410 -3.89 -19.91 -9.13
N ASP A 411 -4.43 -19.98 -10.35
CA ASP A 411 -4.58 -18.80 -11.21
C ASP A 411 -5.67 -17.84 -10.70
N GLN A 412 -6.74 -18.36 -10.11
CA GLN A 412 -7.74 -17.56 -9.39
C GLN A 412 -7.11 -16.84 -8.18
N LEU A 413 -6.26 -17.51 -7.39
CA LEU A 413 -5.55 -16.90 -6.26
C LEU A 413 -4.50 -15.88 -6.70
N ARG A 414 -3.80 -16.12 -7.83
CA ARG A 414 -2.88 -15.15 -8.46
C ARG A 414 -3.64 -13.88 -8.86
N LEU A 415 -4.76 -14.02 -9.56
CA LEU A 415 -5.60 -12.88 -9.98
C LEU A 415 -6.16 -12.11 -8.77
N GLN A 416 -6.56 -12.81 -7.69
CA GLN A 416 -6.95 -12.14 -6.44
C GLN A 416 -5.78 -11.39 -5.79
N THR A 417 -4.57 -11.94 -5.83
CA THR A 417 -3.36 -11.28 -5.31
C THR A 417 -3.05 -10.02 -6.12
N GLU A 418 -3.05 -10.08 -7.45
CA GLU A 418 -2.80 -8.93 -8.33
C GLU A 418 -3.86 -7.82 -8.16
N ASN A 419 -5.13 -8.18 -8.00
CA ASN A 419 -6.20 -7.22 -7.69
C ASN A 419 -5.99 -6.53 -6.33
N LEU A 420 -5.51 -7.24 -5.31
CA LEU A 420 -5.19 -6.65 -4.00
C LEU A 420 -3.91 -5.79 -4.05
N GLU A 421 -2.88 -6.22 -4.79
CA GLU A 421 -1.64 -5.44 -4.96
C GLU A 421 -1.88 -4.14 -5.76
N THR A 422 -2.71 -4.18 -6.80
CA THR A 422 -3.11 -2.99 -7.55
C THR A 422 -3.97 -2.05 -6.70
N ALA A 423 -4.93 -2.56 -5.93
CA ALA A 423 -5.68 -1.76 -4.95
C ALA A 423 -4.74 -1.07 -3.94
N LEU A 424 -3.88 -1.83 -3.25
CA LEU A 424 -2.88 -1.32 -2.30
C LEU A 424 -1.93 -0.30 -2.95
N LYS A 425 -1.58 -0.44 -4.23
CA LYS A 425 -0.77 0.54 -4.98
C LYS A 425 -1.54 1.85 -5.18
N THR A 426 -2.84 1.81 -5.45
CA THR A 426 -3.68 3.02 -5.55
C THR A 426 -3.90 3.69 -4.19
N GLU A 427 -4.16 2.92 -3.12
CA GLU A 427 -4.29 3.46 -1.76
C GLU A 427 -3.00 4.13 -1.29
N ARG A 428 -1.83 3.50 -1.53
CA ARG A 428 -0.52 4.10 -1.24
C ARG A 428 -0.33 5.42 -1.98
N HIS A 429 -0.75 5.51 -3.25
CA HIS A 429 -0.68 6.76 -3.99
C HIS A 429 -1.59 7.82 -3.36
N PHE A 430 -2.86 7.50 -3.10
CA PHE A 430 -3.82 8.38 -2.43
C PHE A 430 -3.31 8.88 -1.07
N LEU A 431 -2.72 8.01 -0.24
CA LEU A 431 -2.11 8.39 1.03
C LEU A 431 -0.92 9.36 0.86
N THR A 432 -0.12 9.23 -0.21
CA THR A 432 0.93 10.23 -0.51
C THR A 432 0.35 11.57 -0.97
N GLU A 433 -0.81 11.56 -1.64
CA GLU A 433 -1.54 12.76 -2.06
C GLU A 433 -2.14 13.50 -0.86
N GLU A 434 -2.84 12.79 0.03
CA GLU A 434 -3.41 13.37 1.26
C GLU A 434 -2.31 13.85 2.21
N LYS A 435 -1.19 13.12 2.33
CA LYS A 435 -0.01 13.62 3.07
C LYS A 435 0.54 14.92 2.47
N ARG A 436 0.49 15.08 1.15
CA ARG A 436 0.90 16.32 0.45
C ARG A 436 -0.08 17.47 0.73
N LYS A 437 -1.39 17.21 0.68
CA LYS A 437 -2.46 18.18 1.01
C LYS A 437 -2.39 18.62 2.47
N LEU A 438 -2.24 17.68 3.41
CA LEU A 438 -2.04 17.97 4.83
C LEU A 438 -0.79 18.84 5.06
N ALA A 439 0.34 18.52 4.41
CA ALA A 439 1.55 19.32 4.49
C ALA A 439 1.42 20.70 3.81
N GLN A 440 0.48 20.90 2.89
CA GLN A 440 0.12 22.23 2.35
C GLN A 440 -0.76 23.00 3.34
N LEU A 441 -1.80 22.36 3.91
CA LEU A 441 -2.70 22.95 4.89
C LEU A 441 -1.96 23.37 6.18
N GLN A 442 -1.03 22.54 6.67
CA GLN A 442 -0.15 22.87 7.79
C GLN A 442 0.68 24.13 7.52
N ARG A 443 1.27 24.26 6.32
CA ARG A 443 2.01 25.47 5.92
C ARG A 443 1.11 26.70 5.84
N ALA A 444 -0.09 26.58 5.26
CA ALA A 444 -1.06 27.67 5.19
C ALA A 444 -1.54 28.12 6.59
N TYR A 445 -1.76 27.18 7.51
CA TYR A 445 -2.08 27.44 8.91
C TYR A 445 -0.94 28.15 9.62
N THR A 446 0.31 27.65 9.49
CA THR A 446 1.49 28.31 10.07
C THR A 446 1.71 29.71 9.50
N GLN A 447 1.47 29.94 8.20
CA GLN A 447 1.54 31.27 7.60
C GLN A 447 0.48 32.21 8.21
N LEU A 448 -0.78 31.77 8.28
CA LEU A 448 -1.87 32.58 8.86
C LEU A 448 -1.60 32.96 10.33
N PHE A 449 -0.96 32.08 11.10
CA PHE A 449 -0.53 32.39 12.46
C PHE A 449 0.60 33.43 12.49
N GLN A 450 1.58 33.34 11.60
CA GLN A 450 2.64 34.36 11.48
C GLN A 450 2.09 35.71 11.03
N ASP A 451 1.14 35.73 10.09
CA ASP A 451 0.45 36.93 9.62
C ASP A 451 -0.37 37.59 10.74
N TYR A 452 -1.07 36.77 11.54
CA TYR A 452 -1.84 37.24 12.70
C TYR A 452 -0.96 37.80 13.83
N ASP A 453 0.12 37.09 14.19
CA ASP A 453 1.13 37.58 15.14
C ASP A 453 1.79 38.88 14.67
N THR A 454 2.02 39.01 13.36
CA THR A 454 2.58 40.21 12.75
C THR A 454 1.56 41.36 12.80
N LYS A 455 0.27 41.08 12.55
CA LYS A 455 -0.81 42.05 12.73
C LYS A 455 -0.93 42.52 14.19
N LEU A 456 -0.82 41.63 15.17
CA LEU A 456 -0.81 42.00 16.60
C LEU A 456 0.41 42.87 16.98
N LYS A 457 1.60 42.57 16.43
CA LYS A 457 2.81 43.39 16.62
C LYS A 457 2.68 44.75 15.96
N ASN A 458 2.09 44.82 14.76
CA ASN A 458 1.84 46.07 14.06
C ASN A 458 0.77 46.92 14.80
N GLU A 459 -0.30 46.32 15.30
CA GLU A 459 -1.31 47.01 16.10
C GLU A 459 -0.76 47.53 17.44
N SER A 460 0.15 46.81 18.09
CA SER A 460 0.79 47.30 19.32
C SER A 460 1.82 48.40 19.04
N GLN A 461 2.54 48.35 17.91
CA GLN A 461 3.38 49.46 17.45
C GLN A 461 2.56 50.70 17.02
N VAL A 462 1.40 50.52 16.40
CA VAL A 462 0.47 51.63 16.09
C VAL A 462 -0.10 52.23 17.38
N LYS A 463 -0.36 51.42 18.42
CA LYS A 463 -0.72 51.93 19.76
C LYS A 463 0.44 52.66 20.44
N GLN A 464 1.69 52.27 20.22
CA GLN A 464 2.88 53.02 20.68
C GLN A 464 3.05 54.35 19.92
N ARG A 465 2.75 54.39 18.62
CA ARG A 465 2.58 55.65 17.86
C ARG A 465 1.36 56.47 18.30
N GLY A 466 0.49 55.93 19.16
CA GLY A 466 -0.58 56.69 19.81
C GLY A 466 -0.07 57.93 20.55
N GLY A 467 1.18 57.91 21.04
CA GLY A 467 1.84 59.10 21.59
C GLY A 467 1.94 60.26 20.60
N GLU A 468 2.13 60.00 19.30
CA GLU A 468 2.12 61.05 18.27
C GLU A 468 0.74 61.74 18.17
N VAL A 469 -0.34 61.01 18.46
CA VAL A 469 -1.72 61.53 18.47
C VAL A 469 -2.02 62.28 19.78
N GLU A 470 -1.51 61.78 20.90
CA GLU A 470 -1.70 62.37 22.24
C GLU A 470 -0.88 63.68 22.39
N ASP A 471 0.34 63.73 21.85
CA ASP A 471 1.15 64.95 21.70
C ASP A 471 0.44 66.00 20.82
N LEU A 472 -0.21 65.56 19.73
CA LEU A 472 -0.99 66.45 18.86
C LEU A 472 -2.27 66.95 19.55
N ALA A 473 -2.91 66.14 20.39
CA ALA A 473 -4.06 66.55 21.20
C ALA A 473 -3.66 67.60 22.25
N CYS A 474 -2.59 67.36 23.01
CA CYS A 474 -2.05 68.34 23.97
C CYS A 474 -1.74 69.68 23.30
N ARG A 475 -1.07 69.66 22.14
CA ARG A 475 -0.77 70.87 21.36
C ARG A 475 -2.00 71.56 20.78
N LEU A 476 -3.08 70.82 20.49
CA LEU A 476 -4.35 71.40 20.08
C LEU A 476 -5.02 72.13 21.24
N GLU A 477 -5.11 71.50 22.42
CA GLU A 477 -5.65 72.16 23.61
C GLU A 477 -4.84 73.40 24.03
N GLU A 478 -3.50 73.37 23.91
CA GLU A 478 -2.65 74.54 24.13
C GLU A 478 -2.96 75.67 23.13
N ALA A 479 -3.18 75.34 21.86
CA ALA A 479 -3.57 76.32 20.84
C ALA A 479 -4.97 76.89 21.12
N GLU A 480 -5.93 76.06 21.55
CA GLU A 480 -7.28 76.49 21.94
C GLU A 480 -7.25 77.42 23.16
N ARG A 481 -6.49 77.08 24.21
CA ARG A 481 -6.24 77.96 25.37
C ARG A 481 -5.61 79.29 24.95
N ALA A 482 -4.62 79.26 24.05
CA ALA A 482 -3.98 80.46 23.53
C ALA A 482 -4.89 81.30 22.63
N LEU A 483 -5.86 80.69 21.94
CA LEU A 483 -6.91 81.40 21.20
C LEU A 483 -7.94 82.03 22.13
N ALA A 484 -8.36 81.33 23.20
CA ALA A 484 -9.25 81.88 24.22
C ALA A 484 -8.63 83.12 24.90
N LEU A 485 -7.36 83.04 25.34
CA LEU A 485 -6.65 84.18 25.93
C LEU A 485 -6.47 85.36 24.95
N LYS A 486 -6.37 85.09 23.64
CA LYS A 486 -6.37 86.13 22.60
C LYS A 486 -7.76 86.72 22.39
N GLN A 487 -8.82 85.94 22.50
CA GLN A 487 -10.20 86.41 22.41
C GLN A 487 -10.53 87.31 23.61
N ASP A 488 -10.18 86.90 24.84
CA ASP A 488 -10.30 87.72 26.05
C ASP A 488 -9.57 89.07 25.92
N LEU A 489 -8.38 89.07 25.31
CA LEU A 489 -7.61 90.28 25.04
C LEU A 489 -8.27 91.15 23.97
N ILE A 490 -8.77 90.56 22.89
CA ILE A 490 -9.53 91.26 21.84
C ILE A 490 -10.77 91.92 22.41
N ASP A 491 -11.50 91.25 23.31
CA ASP A 491 -12.74 91.78 23.88
C ASP A 491 -12.48 92.88 24.92
N LYS A 492 -11.38 92.79 25.70
CA LYS A 492 -10.88 93.94 26.50
C LYS A 492 -10.49 95.13 25.64
N LEU A 493 -9.77 94.91 24.54
CA LEU A 493 -9.39 95.99 23.62
C LEU A 493 -10.61 96.63 22.94
N LYS A 494 -11.69 95.88 22.68
CA LYS A 494 -12.97 96.45 22.23
C LYS A 494 -13.61 97.31 23.32
N GLU A 495 -13.60 96.86 24.58
CA GLU A 495 -14.12 97.63 25.70
C GLU A 495 -13.35 98.95 25.88
N GLU A 496 -12.01 98.90 25.88
CA GLU A 496 -11.13 100.07 25.91
C GLU A 496 -11.39 101.02 24.73
N VAL A 497 -11.63 100.50 23.52
CA VAL A 497 -11.98 101.32 22.34
C VAL A 497 -13.34 102.01 22.50
N GLU A 498 -14.37 101.36 23.05
CA GLU A 498 -15.68 101.99 23.28
C GLU A 498 -15.65 102.98 24.48
N GLN A 499 -14.83 102.72 25.51
CA GLN A 499 -14.51 103.69 26.58
C GLN A 499 -13.79 104.93 26.02
N GLN A 500 -12.83 104.75 25.11
CA GLN A 500 -12.17 105.86 24.42
C GLN A 500 -13.13 106.60 23.48
N ARG A 501 -14.00 105.88 22.76
CA ARG A 501 -15.00 106.46 21.86
C ARG A 501 -16.02 107.34 22.59
N THR A 502 -16.59 106.87 23.70
CA THR A 502 -17.49 107.67 24.53
C THR A 502 -16.77 108.87 25.17
N SER A 503 -15.47 108.76 25.43
CA SER A 503 -14.63 109.91 25.81
C SER A 503 -14.45 110.91 24.64
N LEU A 504 -14.23 110.44 23.41
CA LEU A 504 -14.09 111.26 22.21
C LEU A 504 -15.41 111.97 21.82
N GLU A 505 -16.57 111.39 22.13
CA GLU A 505 -17.89 112.02 21.93
C GLU A 505 -18.07 113.31 22.77
N THR A 506 -17.23 113.57 23.76
CA THR A 506 -17.18 114.86 24.47
C THR A 506 -16.51 115.99 23.66
N ILE A 507 -15.62 115.67 22.70
CA ILE A 507 -14.84 116.66 21.96
C ILE A 507 -15.73 117.56 21.08
N PRO A 508 -16.72 117.04 20.32
CA PRO A 508 -17.69 117.89 19.62
C PRO A 508 -18.45 118.85 20.55
N VAL A 509 -18.81 118.41 21.76
CA VAL A 509 -19.54 119.22 22.75
C VAL A 509 -18.65 120.36 23.26
N LEU A 510 -17.41 120.07 23.65
CA LEU A 510 -16.43 121.08 24.08
C LEU A 510 -16.04 122.04 22.94
N THR A 511 -15.98 121.55 21.70
CA THR A 511 -15.73 122.37 20.51
C THR A 511 -16.88 123.35 20.28
N ALA A 512 -18.13 122.86 20.27
CA ALA A 512 -19.31 123.71 20.14
C ALA A 512 -19.41 124.73 21.30
N GLN A 513 -19.07 124.34 22.53
CA GLN A 513 -19.01 125.25 23.68
C GLN A 513 -17.98 126.36 23.48
N ALA A 514 -16.79 126.04 22.96
CA ALA A 514 -15.76 127.03 22.64
C ALA A 514 -16.17 127.96 21.47
N GLU A 515 -16.89 127.44 20.47
CA GLU A 515 -17.45 128.24 19.38
C GLU A 515 -18.56 129.19 19.85
N ILE A 516 -19.44 128.75 20.76
CA ILE A 516 -20.47 129.59 21.40
C ILE A 516 -19.80 130.71 22.22
N PHE A 517 -18.87 130.38 23.13
CA PHE A 517 -18.17 131.41 23.91
C PHE A 517 -17.40 132.42 23.03
N LYS A 518 -16.85 131.96 21.90
CA LYS A 518 -16.22 132.84 20.89
C LYS A 518 -17.23 133.75 20.19
N ALA A 519 -18.42 133.24 19.86
CA ALA A 519 -19.51 134.02 19.27
C ALA A 519 -20.05 135.06 20.27
N ASP A 520 -20.32 134.66 21.51
CA ASP A 520 -20.78 135.53 22.60
C ASP A 520 -19.76 136.65 22.89
N PHE A 521 -18.47 136.31 22.96
CA PHE A 521 -17.40 137.31 23.15
C PHE A 521 -17.34 138.32 21.99
N LEU A 522 -17.50 137.86 20.73
CA LEU A 522 -17.55 138.75 19.57
C LEU A 522 -18.81 139.63 19.56
N ALA A 523 -19.95 139.10 19.97
CA ALA A 523 -21.21 139.84 20.07
C ALA A 523 -21.17 140.91 21.18
N GLU A 524 -20.65 140.59 22.37
CA GLU A 524 -20.39 141.58 23.44
C GLU A 524 -19.38 142.63 22.97
N ARG A 525 -18.30 142.23 22.27
CA ARG A 525 -17.33 143.19 21.74
C ARG A 525 -17.96 144.14 20.72
N GLU A 526 -18.77 143.63 19.78
CA GLU A 526 -19.48 144.45 18.79
C GLU A 526 -20.53 145.37 19.45
N ALA A 527 -21.26 144.89 20.46
CA ALA A 527 -22.17 145.71 21.25
C ALA A 527 -21.43 146.83 22.00
N ARG A 528 -20.23 146.54 22.52
CA ARG A 528 -19.39 147.50 23.25
C ARG A 528 -18.69 148.51 22.32
N GLU A 529 -18.30 148.09 21.13
CA GLU A 529 -17.85 148.95 20.03
C GLU A 529 -18.97 149.93 19.60
N LYS A 530 -20.21 149.42 19.38
CA LYS A 530 -21.39 150.25 19.09
C LYS A 530 -21.72 151.22 20.22
N LEU A 531 -21.61 150.79 21.48
CA LEU A 531 -21.84 151.65 22.64
C LEU A 531 -20.75 152.74 22.74
N ASN A 532 -19.50 152.43 22.41
CA ASN A 532 -18.44 153.44 22.36
C ASN A 532 -18.64 154.42 21.19
N GLN A 533 -19.07 153.96 20.01
CA GLN A 533 -19.47 154.84 18.90
C GLN A 533 -20.58 155.80 19.32
N ARG A 534 -21.66 155.31 19.98
CA ARG A 534 -22.73 156.17 20.52
C ARG A 534 -22.23 157.15 21.59
N LYS A 535 -21.28 156.74 22.43
CA LYS A 535 -20.63 157.63 23.40
C LYS A 535 -19.83 158.73 22.70
N GLU A 536 -19.09 158.41 21.65
CA GLU A 536 -18.31 159.38 20.86
C GLU A 536 -19.22 160.35 20.08
N GLU A 537 -20.30 159.87 19.47
CA GLU A 537 -21.35 160.71 18.87
C GLU A 537 -21.92 161.72 19.89
N LEU A 538 -22.29 161.26 21.09
CA LEU A 538 -22.84 162.10 22.16
C LEU A 538 -21.80 163.07 22.74
N GLN A 539 -20.54 162.63 22.86
CA GLN A 539 -19.42 163.48 23.29
C GLN A 539 -19.16 164.60 22.26
N GLU A 540 -19.26 164.30 20.96
CA GLU A 540 -19.12 165.30 19.90
C GLU A 540 -20.31 166.27 19.86
N GLN A 541 -21.54 165.79 20.09
CA GLN A 541 -22.73 166.64 20.25
C GLN A 541 -22.62 167.56 21.48
N LEU A 542 -22.09 167.06 22.60
CA LEU A 542 -21.81 167.87 23.79
C LEU A 542 -20.74 168.94 23.48
N ASN A 543 -19.66 168.57 22.81
CA ASN A 543 -18.61 169.51 22.41
C ASN A 543 -19.16 170.60 21.45
N LYS A 544 -20.04 170.23 20.51
CA LYS A 544 -20.72 171.17 19.60
C LYS A 544 -21.61 172.16 20.38
N THR A 545 -22.47 171.67 21.27
CA THR A 545 -23.34 172.54 22.07
C THR A 545 -22.58 173.41 23.07
N LEU A 546 -21.46 172.94 23.63
CA LEU A 546 -20.54 173.77 24.43
C LEU A 546 -19.87 174.88 23.61
N ALA A 547 -19.39 174.57 22.40
CA ALA A 547 -18.82 175.57 21.49
C ALA A 547 -19.87 176.61 21.04
N GLU A 548 -21.12 176.20 20.83
CA GLU A 548 -22.23 177.12 20.57
C GLU A 548 -22.56 177.98 21.80
N LEU A 549 -22.60 177.42 23.01
CA LEU A 549 -22.80 178.19 24.24
C LEU A 549 -21.69 179.24 24.45
N ASP A 550 -20.44 178.92 24.17
CA ASP A 550 -19.34 179.88 24.27
C ASP A 550 -19.36 180.92 23.14
N ARG A 551 -19.82 180.58 21.93
CA ARG A 551 -20.11 181.56 20.88
C ARG A 551 -21.23 182.52 21.31
N MET A 552 -22.34 181.99 21.83
CA MET A 552 -23.46 182.78 22.36
C MET A 552 -23.05 183.66 23.56
N LYS A 553 -22.07 183.24 24.39
CA LYS A 553 -21.48 184.11 25.44
C LYS A 553 -20.65 185.26 24.85
N GLN A 554 -19.93 185.05 23.76
CA GLN A 554 -19.18 186.10 23.06
C GLN A 554 -20.14 187.11 22.38
N GLU A 555 -21.22 186.61 21.78
CA GLU A 555 -22.34 187.43 21.28
C GLU A 555 -23.05 188.19 22.42
N GLY A 556 -23.30 187.54 23.55
CA GLY A 556 -23.93 188.14 24.73
C GLY A 556 -23.09 189.23 25.41
N THR A 557 -21.77 189.00 25.55
CA THR A 557 -20.85 189.98 26.15
C THR A 557 -20.55 191.18 25.24
N SER A 558 -20.60 190.99 23.92
CA SER A 558 -20.57 192.12 22.97
C SER A 558 -21.87 192.91 22.95
N ARG A 559 -23.03 192.26 23.09
CA ARG A 559 -24.34 192.92 23.26
C ARG A 559 -24.43 193.73 24.57
N ALA A 560 -24.07 193.13 25.70
CA ALA A 560 -24.11 193.79 27.01
C ALA A 560 -23.25 195.06 27.10
N ARG A 561 -22.17 195.16 26.29
CA ARG A 561 -21.35 196.38 26.19
C ARG A 561 -22.08 197.57 25.54
N MET A 562 -23.12 197.35 24.73
CA MET A 562 -23.89 198.45 24.13
C MET A 562 -24.95 199.03 25.07
N GLU A 563 -25.60 198.19 25.88
CA GLU A 563 -26.76 198.60 26.70
C GLU A 563 -26.35 199.51 27.88
N VAL A 564 -25.16 199.31 28.45
CA VAL A 564 -24.59 200.14 29.54
C VAL A 564 -24.40 201.62 29.15
N MET A 565 -24.32 201.93 27.85
CA MET A 565 -24.13 203.32 27.38
C MET A 565 -25.42 204.16 27.38
N GLN A 566 -26.61 203.53 27.44
CA GLN A 566 -27.87 204.22 27.10
C GLN A 566 -28.68 204.74 28.30
N GLN A 567 -28.46 204.22 29.51
CA GLN A 567 -29.41 204.39 30.65
C GLN A 567 -29.05 205.50 31.67
N ARG A 568 -28.60 206.69 31.22
CA ARG A 568 -28.06 207.73 32.15
C ARG A 568 -28.92 208.96 32.45
N HIS A 569 -30.11 209.14 31.85
CA HIS A 569 -30.89 210.37 32.06
C HIS A 569 -32.42 210.16 32.07
N LEU A 570 -33.02 210.11 33.27
CA LEU A 570 -34.39 210.54 33.69
C LEU A 570 -34.68 210.00 35.12
N GLU A 571 -35.01 210.85 36.10
CA GLU A 571 -34.90 210.56 37.57
C GLU A 571 -36.03 211.12 38.48
N ASP A 572 -36.28 210.48 39.65
CA ASP A 572 -36.79 211.00 40.97
C ASP A 572 -36.82 209.83 42.02
N PHE A 573 -36.45 209.84 43.33
CA PHE A 573 -35.71 210.72 44.28
C PHE A 573 -36.30 211.23 45.63
N GLN A 574 -37.49 210.80 46.12
CA GLN A 574 -37.88 210.91 47.55
C GLN A 574 -38.60 209.65 48.09
N SER A 575 -38.51 209.20 49.35
CA SER A 575 -37.68 209.56 50.53
C SER A 575 -37.59 208.34 51.50
N GLY A 576 -36.62 208.30 52.43
CA GLY A 576 -36.14 207.06 53.07
C GLY A 576 -36.83 206.51 54.35
N ARG A 577 -36.52 205.24 54.68
CA ARG A 577 -36.88 204.50 55.93
C ARG A 577 -35.73 203.54 56.35
N PRO A 578 -35.49 203.22 57.64
CA PRO A 578 -34.18 202.73 58.13
C PRO A 578 -34.17 201.21 58.51
N PRO A 579 -33.20 200.65 59.28
CA PRO A 579 -31.93 200.17 58.71
C PRO A 579 -31.52 198.72 59.12
N GLN A 580 -30.76 198.04 58.26
CA GLN A 580 -29.85 196.92 58.59
C GLN A 580 -28.58 197.10 57.75
N ALA A 581 -27.33 196.93 58.22
CA ALA A 581 -26.72 195.95 59.11
C ALA A 581 -26.55 194.56 58.43
N GLY A 582 -25.36 194.16 57.98
CA GLY A 582 -24.09 194.89 57.96
C GLY A 582 -22.98 194.10 57.25
N MET A 583 -21.81 194.73 57.05
CA MET A 583 -20.62 194.03 56.54
C MET A 583 -19.75 193.49 57.68
N PHE A 584 -19.26 192.26 57.49
CA PHE A 584 -18.09 191.68 58.17
C PHE A 584 -17.00 191.53 57.08
N ALA A 585 -15.70 191.87 57.25
CA ALA A 585 -14.76 191.73 58.37
C ALA A 585 -14.41 190.25 58.66
N GLY A 586 -13.16 189.77 58.61
CA GLY A 586 -11.87 190.39 58.23
C GLY A 586 -11.09 189.49 57.24
N ALA A 587 -9.99 189.90 56.60
CA ALA A 587 -8.69 190.38 57.13
C ALA A 587 -7.66 189.24 57.33
N THR A 588 -6.38 189.56 57.03
CA THR A 588 -5.13 188.87 57.40
C THR A 588 -4.87 187.41 56.91
N VAL A 589 -4.04 187.33 55.86
CA VAL A 589 -2.85 186.44 55.75
C VAL A 589 -1.94 186.53 57.00
N PRO A 590 -0.96 185.62 57.27
CA PRO A 590 -0.27 184.67 56.36
C PRO A 590 -0.04 183.23 56.94
N PHE A 591 0.96 182.51 56.38
CA PHE A 591 1.65 181.29 56.86
C PHE A 591 1.10 179.88 56.54
N SER A 592 1.76 179.22 55.57
CA SER A 592 2.26 177.84 55.68
C SER A 592 3.20 177.71 56.91
N PRO A 593 3.44 176.54 57.56
CA PRO A 593 3.83 175.30 56.87
C PRO A 593 3.53 173.91 57.52
N SER A 594 3.87 172.87 56.77
CA SER A 594 4.43 171.56 57.18
C SER A 594 3.94 170.77 58.42
N SER A 595 3.25 169.66 58.11
CA SER A 595 3.63 168.26 58.43
C SER A 595 3.69 167.70 59.87
N PHE A 596 3.32 166.41 59.96
CA PHE A 596 3.36 165.49 61.13
C PHE A 596 2.27 165.74 62.21
N ARG A 597 1.78 164.76 63.00
CA ARG A 597 2.28 163.39 63.27
C ARG A 597 1.15 162.39 63.68
N ARG A 598 1.23 161.15 63.15
CA ARG A 598 0.76 159.81 63.62
C ARG A 598 -0.33 159.68 64.73
N GLN A 599 -1.30 158.79 64.49
CA GLN A 599 -1.49 157.45 65.12
C GLN A 599 -2.66 156.72 64.38
N SER A 600 -2.50 155.55 63.72
CA SER A 600 -2.44 154.15 64.24
C SER A 600 -3.76 153.69 64.91
N MET A 601 -4.45 152.58 64.56
CA MET A 601 -4.28 151.44 63.62
C MET A 601 -5.67 151.18 62.94
N SER A 602 -5.97 150.19 62.09
CA SER A 602 -5.36 148.91 61.69
C SER A 602 -5.72 148.55 60.23
N GLU A 603 -5.06 147.54 59.66
CA GLU A 603 -5.52 146.83 58.46
C GLU A 603 -6.64 145.83 58.80
N GLU A 604 -7.59 145.62 57.87
CA GLU A 604 -8.40 144.39 57.80
C GLU A 604 -7.89 143.55 56.63
N LEU A 605 -7.01 142.59 56.92
CA LEU A 605 -6.74 141.46 56.03
C LEU A 605 -7.95 140.50 56.04
N PRO A 606 -8.17 139.69 54.99
CA PRO A 606 -9.19 138.65 55.01
C PRO A 606 -8.93 137.64 56.13
N ASP A 607 -9.98 137.26 56.86
CA ASP A 607 -9.86 136.49 58.10
C ASP A 607 -9.71 134.98 57.84
N PHE A 608 -8.48 134.55 57.55
CA PHE A 608 -8.13 133.17 57.21
C PHE A 608 -8.05 132.26 58.46
N ARG A 609 -9.17 131.61 58.82
CA ARG A 609 -9.24 130.67 59.96
C ARG A 609 -9.47 129.22 59.55
N CYS A 610 -8.84 128.30 60.26
CA CYS A 610 -9.09 126.86 60.12
C CYS A 610 -10.42 126.46 60.78
N PRO A 611 -11.38 125.86 60.05
CA PRO A 611 -12.71 125.56 60.60
C PRO A 611 -12.73 124.43 61.64
N LYS A 612 -11.68 123.59 61.74
CA LYS A 612 -11.61 122.49 62.72
C LYS A 612 -11.13 122.95 64.11
N CYS A 613 -10.22 123.93 64.17
CA CYS A 613 -9.52 124.33 65.39
C CYS A 613 -9.51 125.85 65.69
N GLN A 614 -10.05 126.68 64.77
CA GLN A 614 -10.06 128.14 64.82
C GLN A 614 -8.68 128.82 64.85
N TYR A 615 -7.60 128.10 64.51
CA TYR A 615 -6.29 128.71 64.26
C TYR A 615 -6.39 129.77 63.15
N GLN A 616 -5.84 130.96 63.41
CA GLN A 616 -5.89 132.12 62.53
C GLN A 616 -4.52 132.29 61.86
N ALA A 617 -4.48 132.16 60.54
CA ALA A 617 -3.28 132.26 59.73
C ALA A 617 -3.12 133.69 59.14
N PRO A 618 -1.89 134.21 58.96
CA PRO A 618 -1.68 135.53 58.36
C PRO A 618 -2.08 135.60 56.88
N GLU A 619 -2.05 134.47 56.16
CA GLU A 619 -2.21 134.38 54.71
C GLU A 619 -2.70 132.99 54.27
N MET A 620 -3.24 132.91 53.04
CA MET A 620 -3.91 131.71 52.52
C MET A 620 -3.02 130.47 52.50
N ASP A 621 -1.77 130.58 52.03
CA ASP A 621 -0.86 129.43 51.90
C ASP A 621 -0.52 128.84 53.28
N THR A 622 -0.34 129.69 54.30
CA THR A 622 -0.13 129.26 55.69
C THR A 622 -1.39 128.58 56.25
N LEU A 623 -2.60 129.04 55.90
CA LEU A 623 -3.84 128.33 56.23
C LEU A 623 -3.90 126.97 55.52
N GLN A 624 -3.52 126.90 54.24
CA GLN A 624 -3.66 125.71 53.41
C GLN A 624 -2.72 124.58 53.84
N ILE A 625 -1.49 124.91 54.25
CA ILE A 625 -0.58 123.95 54.91
C ILE A 625 -1.18 123.47 56.23
N HIS A 626 -1.60 124.41 57.11
CA HIS A 626 -2.17 124.06 58.41
C HIS A 626 -3.42 123.17 58.31
N VAL A 627 -4.33 123.45 57.37
CA VAL A 627 -5.55 122.65 57.14
C VAL A 627 -5.21 121.23 56.69
N MET A 628 -4.12 121.04 55.93
CA MET A 628 -3.70 119.72 55.45
C MET A 628 -3.13 118.83 56.58
N ASP A 629 -2.38 119.41 57.51
CA ASP A 629 -1.95 118.72 58.75
C ASP A 629 -3.11 118.56 59.75
N CYS A 630 -4.01 119.54 59.83
CA CYS A 630 -5.10 119.57 60.81
C CYS A 630 -6.28 118.66 60.42
N ILE A 631 -6.40 118.20 59.17
CA ILE A 631 -7.49 117.29 58.76
C ILE A 631 -7.20 115.81 59.10
N GLN A 632 -5.95 115.45 59.39
CA GLN A 632 -5.61 114.18 60.06
C GLN A 632 -6.13 114.12 61.52
#